data_AF-A0A1M7ME88-F1
#
_entry.id   AF-A0A1M7ME88-F1
#
_cell.length_a   1.000
_cell.length_b   1.000
_cell.length_c   1.000
_cell.angle_alpha   90.00
_cell.angle_beta   90.00
_cell.angle_gamma   90.00
#
_symmetry.space_group_name_H-M   'P 1'
#
loop_
_entity.id
_entity.type
_entity.pdbx_description
1 polymer ?
#
loop_
_entity_poly.entity_id
_entity_poly.type
_entity_poly.pdbx_seq_one_letter_code
_entity_poly.pdbx_strand_id
1 'polypeptide(L)'
;MIKRYPFILIFLLAVFYGCESSSVIKVNDLKCEYRKNPLGIENTKPRLSWKLFETNQTRGQKQTAYQIFVASSLENLDKNIADVWDSGKVDSNQSVNVTYQGNELVSAKQYYWKVKVWDKDGNVSNWSNSGKFSMGLLKQSDWKGDWILKQNQKKTDHNWYRKNVTLSDKASSAFVFVGSFGYHELYVNGEKITQNVMNPVSTYMKKRIAYLTYDISDKLKKGDNVIAIWHAAGWSRWRRIREYRNIPFVFKAQAEIVAGGKQITLKTDTSWKTKKSHTEYYGDWDILRFGGETIDDRKREDDWNTSKYDDSNWMNASVYNHEELNAKIPEGNNISFALNSRKNREVRAIYSPIKAKLSAQMVESQVKFKEIKAIGVDKNDDGTYRIDMGENYTGFFEMDLYQGQEGDSILFEISDRTEVQSNWKQKSKYIFGKSGKGKFENRFNVAGGRWITIHGLKYQPKIEDAKGYVVTNNRKQISSFKSSSKQLNQIYQVNLNTYLANTMDGILVDCPHRERRGWGEVTVAAMYGDALPNFESGAYMDQYLQYTRDAQLPDGKTRAVINEEDRPFLMWKANNPLTVWETYRMLGDKKVLKDNYKSMQKWMTWLYENSNYETKGAIKAGKQGLREFPGLGDWCTPRGNFWTSSNSPEAIHFNNCLYAFMLENAMNIADVLGKTEDAKTYKDRLKVQQEATHKLSYNPETGKYVKGYQVDQAFALISGVTPASEKEKVAANLADNVLYKFPYYDTGSSGQALYTRYFTEYGERMDLIYELLRDKHHPSYGYFLEQGKTVWPERWSAVGNSQIHTCYTGIGGYFIKGFGGIRPNPEELGMQNMIVKPAPVGDLTFANTSYESMYGNVVVNWKKEDNGATFHIEIPVNTRAKVYLPATSKDGISESGLLAEKSDNITYVGAEKSKAVGNYVIYNVTSGVYNFKVDEMPVTQFPEPLNDLKNLAKLGRMNASSMFIKTEKLPVFEAFRVNDEDEETRWLATETKNQYLEVDWVKPQTFNQIVVDEYENNITSYKLQYLENGKWKDIVKGTSCGAIKTHQFDQIKTTKVRVFIVDAKQAPSIKEIKIFDKN
;
A
#
# COMPACT_ATOMS: atom_id res chain seq x y z
N MET A 1 38.00 9.98 -94.01
CA MET A 1 37.87 11.45 -93.79
C MET A 1 36.47 11.71 -93.25
N ILE A 2 36.21 11.67 -91.94
CA ILE A 2 36.58 12.58 -90.83
C ILE A 2 36.00 13.99 -90.98
N LYS A 3 34.95 14.27 -90.18
CA LYS A 3 34.65 15.51 -89.41
C LYS A 3 33.25 15.33 -88.78
N ARG A 4 33.13 14.69 -87.60
CA ARG A 4 33.12 15.25 -86.22
C ARG A 4 32.05 16.32 -85.95
N TYR A 5 30.93 15.88 -85.38
CA TYR A 5 30.02 16.64 -84.53
C TYR A 5 30.16 16.12 -83.08
N PRO A 6 30.26 16.96 -82.04
CA PRO A 6 30.07 16.51 -80.67
C PRO A 6 28.68 16.91 -80.14
N PHE A 7 28.00 15.93 -79.54
CA PHE A 7 26.85 16.10 -78.64
C PHE A 7 27.33 16.71 -77.31
N ILE A 8 26.64 17.74 -76.83
CA ILE A 8 26.77 18.27 -75.46
C ILE A 8 25.74 17.52 -74.61
N LEU A 9 26.19 16.72 -73.64
CA LEU A 9 25.33 16.10 -72.63
C LEU A 9 25.82 16.51 -71.24
N ILE A 10 24.94 17.18 -70.50
CA ILE A 10 25.10 17.71 -69.14
C ILE A 10 25.03 16.54 -68.16
N PHE A 11 26.02 16.42 -67.26
CA PHE A 11 25.94 15.56 -66.07
C PHE A 11 26.10 16.42 -64.82
N LEU A 12 24.97 16.67 -64.14
CA LEU A 12 24.92 17.17 -62.76
C LEU A 12 25.23 16.02 -61.80
N LEU A 13 26.18 16.22 -60.89
CA LEU A 13 26.34 15.40 -59.68
C LEU A 13 26.19 16.33 -58.47
N ALA A 14 24.96 16.36 -57.94
CA ALA A 14 24.60 17.08 -56.73
C ALA A 14 25.14 16.34 -55.51
N VAL A 15 26.06 16.97 -54.78
CA VAL A 15 26.49 16.56 -53.44
C VAL A 15 25.43 17.04 -52.45
N PHE A 16 24.46 16.19 -52.12
CA PHE A 16 23.59 16.40 -50.96
C PHE A 16 24.36 16.01 -49.69
N TYR A 17 25.02 16.97 -49.05
CA TYR A 17 25.32 16.85 -47.62
C TYR A 17 23.99 16.96 -46.87
N GLY A 18 23.37 15.81 -46.58
CA GLY A 18 22.23 15.74 -45.66
C GLY A 18 22.71 16.16 -44.28
N CYS A 19 22.22 17.31 -43.80
CA CYS A 19 22.36 17.69 -42.40
C CYS A 19 21.48 16.72 -41.60
N GLU A 20 22.06 15.66 -41.02
CA GLU A 20 21.32 14.78 -40.12
C GLU A 20 20.86 15.60 -38.91
N SER A 21 19.56 15.90 -38.85
CA SER A 21 18.97 16.56 -37.70
C SER A 21 19.04 15.65 -36.48
N SER A 22 19.64 16.14 -35.39
CA SER A 22 19.62 15.42 -34.10
C SER A 22 18.23 15.49 -33.49
N SER A 23 17.75 14.38 -32.92
CA SER A 23 16.48 14.36 -32.20
C SER A 23 16.49 15.31 -31.01
N VAL A 24 15.35 15.95 -30.77
CA VAL A 24 15.09 16.79 -29.60
C VAL A 24 14.74 15.98 -28.34
N ILE A 25 14.55 14.66 -28.46
CA ILE A 25 14.27 13.76 -27.33
C ILE A 25 15.53 13.61 -26.45
N LYS A 26 15.33 13.71 -25.14
CA LYS A 26 16.29 13.35 -24.10
C LYS A 26 15.86 12.04 -23.42
N VAL A 27 16.83 11.16 -23.21
CA VAL A 27 16.63 9.88 -22.52
C VAL A 27 17.13 9.99 -21.07
N ASN A 28 16.23 9.79 -20.11
CA ASN A 28 16.47 9.99 -18.68
C ASN A 28 15.90 8.82 -17.83
N ASP A 29 16.07 8.90 -16.51
CA ASP A 29 15.56 7.94 -15.52
C ASP A 29 15.87 6.47 -15.86
N LEU A 30 17.15 6.20 -16.19
CA LEU A 30 17.63 4.85 -16.47
C LEU A 30 17.44 3.94 -15.25
N LYS A 31 16.74 2.83 -15.44
CA LYS A 31 16.43 1.85 -14.41
C LYS A 31 16.82 0.44 -14.86
N CYS A 32 17.33 -0.34 -13.93
CA CYS A 32 17.57 -1.77 -14.07
C CYS A 32 16.74 -2.48 -13.00
N GLU A 33 15.87 -3.42 -13.38
CA GLU A 33 14.96 -4.12 -12.46
C GLU A 33 14.16 -3.14 -11.57
N TYR A 34 13.56 -2.10 -12.21
CA TYR A 34 12.83 -0.98 -11.59
C TYR A 34 13.66 -0.02 -10.73
N ARG A 35 14.95 -0.28 -10.51
CA ARG A 35 15.78 0.50 -9.60
C ARG A 35 16.82 1.33 -10.34
N LYS A 36 17.11 2.51 -9.80
CA LYS A 36 18.23 3.34 -10.26
C LYS A 36 19.54 2.79 -9.70
N ASN A 37 20.46 2.46 -10.59
CA ASN A 37 21.80 1.98 -10.26
C ASN A 37 21.84 0.87 -9.18
N PRO A 38 21.08 -0.23 -9.33
CA PRO A 38 20.96 -1.24 -8.28
C PRO A 38 22.30 -1.95 -8.05
N LEU A 39 22.56 -2.28 -6.79
CA LEU A 39 23.69 -3.08 -6.38
C LEU A 39 23.26 -4.53 -6.11
N GLY A 40 24.05 -5.47 -6.62
CA GLY A 40 23.93 -6.87 -6.26
C GLY A 40 22.74 -7.61 -6.84
N ILE A 41 22.28 -7.30 -8.04
CA ILE A 41 21.15 -8.02 -8.66
C ILE A 41 21.55 -9.46 -9.01
N GLU A 42 20.57 -10.38 -8.99
CA GLU A 42 20.80 -11.80 -9.35
C GLU A 42 20.18 -12.21 -10.69
N ASN A 43 19.30 -11.38 -11.26
CA ASN A 43 18.75 -11.66 -12.58
C ASN A 43 19.87 -11.50 -13.62
N THR A 44 20.33 -12.60 -14.20
CA THR A 44 21.37 -12.61 -15.24
C THR A 44 20.88 -12.15 -16.62
N LYS A 45 19.57 -11.94 -16.75
CA LYS A 45 18.94 -11.26 -17.89
C LYS A 45 18.18 -10.03 -17.37
N PRO A 46 18.91 -9.03 -16.82
CA PRO A 46 18.27 -7.88 -16.19
C PRO A 46 17.44 -7.09 -17.20
N ARG A 47 16.39 -6.43 -16.70
CA ARG A 47 15.48 -5.61 -17.49
C ARG A 47 15.83 -4.14 -17.34
N LEU A 48 16.05 -3.48 -18.46
CA LEU A 48 16.44 -2.09 -18.59
C LEU A 48 15.22 -1.25 -18.99
N SER A 49 15.06 -0.09 -18.38
CA SER A 49 13.98 0.85 -18.68
C SER A 49 14.51 2.27 -18.73
N TRP A 50 13.89 3.11 -19.55
CA TRP A 50 14.22 4.53 -19.67
C TRP A 50 12.97 5.34 -19.98
N LYS A 51 12.98 6.60 -19.55
CA LYS A 51 11.94 7.59 -19.85
C LYS A 51 12.42 8.55 -20.92
N LEU A 52 11.46 9.02 -21.72
CA LEU A 52 11.70 9.95 -22.81
C LEU A 52 11.09 11.29 -22.47
N PHE A 53 11.85 12.36 -22.67
CA PHE A 53 11.43 13.72 -22.40
C PHE A 53 11.77 14.62 -23.58
N GLU A 54 10.86 15.52 -23.93
CA GLU A 54 11.10 16.56 -24.91
C GLU A 54 10.65 17.90 -24.33
N THR A 55 11.55 18.89 -24.34
CA THR A 55 11.27 20.21 -23.73
C THR A 55 10.09 20.92 -24.38
N ASN A 56 9.93 20.82 -25.70
CA ASN A 56 8.85 21.48 -26.43
C ASN A 56 7.54 20.70 -26.39
N GLN A 57 7.54 19.49 -25.82
CA GLN A 57 6.37 18.60 -25.70
C GLN A 57 5.60 18.44 -27.03
N THR A 58 6.33 18.28 -28.14
CA THR A 58 5.75 18.10 -29.48
C THR A 58 4.73 16.95 -29.47
N ARG A 59 3.53 17.24 -29.99
CA ARG A 59 2.46 16.23 -30.04
C ARG A 59 2.85 15.04 -30.93
N GLY A 60 2.49 13.84 -30.49
CA GLY A 60 2.78 12.61 -31.21
C GLY A 60 4.23 12.17 -31.17
N GLN A 61 5.07 12.79 -30.35
CA GLN A 61 6.44 12.36 -30.17
C GLN A 61 6.53 10.93 -29.61
N LYS A 62 7.35 10.10 -30.22
CA LYS A 62 7.48 8.66 -29.89
C LYS A 62 8.87 8.13 -30.22
N GLN A 63 9.18 6.98 -29.63
CA GLN A 63 10.35 6.17 -30.02
C GLN A 63 9.95 5.23 -31.16
N THR A 64 10.79 5.15 -32.19
CA THR A 64 10.65 4.18 -33.29
C THR A 64 11.70 3.07 -33.20
N ALA A 65 12.89 3.37 -32.67
CA ALA A 65 13.94 2.41 -32.42
C ALA A 65 14.81 2.79 -31.21
N TYR A 66 15.60 1.86 -30.70
CA TYR A 66 16.60 2.10 -29.67
C TYR A 66 17.92 1.37 -29.95
N GLN A 67 19.01 1.80 -29.31
CA GLN A 67 20.26 1.06 -29.23
C GLN A 67 20.83 1.18 -27.81
N ILE A 68 21.22 0.04 -27.23
CA ILE A 68 21.78 -0.06 -25.88
C ILE A 68 23.24 -0.50 -25.99
N PHE A 69 24.12 0.21 -25.29
CA PHE A 69 25.47 -0.24 -25.01
C PHE A 69 25.57 -0.66 -23.56
N VAL A 70 26.22 -1.81 -23.32
CA VAL A 70 26.68 -2.27 -22.01
C VAL A 70 28.17 -2.56 -22.10
N ALA A 71 28.92 -2.05 -21.13
CA ALA A 71 30.36 -2.20 -21.03
C ALA A 71 30.79 -2.68 -19.65
N SER A 72 31.96 -3.30 -19.58
CA SER A 72 32.54 -3.80 -18.33
C SER A 72 33.23 -2.71 -17.49
N SER A 73 33.48 -1.54 -18.08
CA SER A 73 34.06 -0.36 -17.42
C SER A 73 33.40 0.92 -17.93
N LEU A 74 33.43 1.97 -17.11
CA LEU A 74 32.94 3.29 -17.52
C LEU A 74 33.80 3.86 -18.66
N GLU A 75 35.11 3.66 -18.60
CA GLU A 75 36.05 4.09 -19.64
C GLU A 75 35.71 3.51 -21.02
N ASN A 76 35.40 2.21 -21.09
CA ASN A 76 34.97 1.57 -22.33
C ASN A 76 33.67 2.20 -22.83
N LEU A 77 32.69 2.37 -21.93
CA LEU A 77 31.40 2.96 -22.30
C LEU A 77 31.54 4.39 -22.83
N ASP A 78 32.40 5.21 -22.21
CA ASP A 78 32.66 6.60 -22.61
C ASP A 78 33.35 6.66 -23.98
N LYS A 79 34.22 5.69 -24.29
CA LYS A 79 34.82 5.49 -25.62
C LYS A 79 33.88 4.83 -26.63
N ASN A 80 32.60 4.62 -26.31
CA ASN A 80 31.63 3.92 -27.14
C ASN A 80 32.01 2.45 -27.46
N ILE A 81 32.77 1.82 -26.57
CA ILE A 81 33.14 0.40 -26.65
C ILE A 81 32.16 -0.39 -25.78
N ALA A 82 31.26 -1.13 -26.43
CA ALA A 82 30.25 -1.96 -25.79
C ALA A 82 30.72 -3.42 -25.67
N ASP A 83 31.80 -3.66 -24.90
CA ASP A 83 32.48 -4.96 -24.80
C ASP A 83 31.63 -6.08 -24.16
N VAL A 84 30.48 -5.73 -23.58
CA VAL A 84 29.56 -6.68 -22.93
C VAL A 84 28.30 -6.89 -23.76
N TRP A 85 27.71 -5.83 -24.29
CA TRP A 85 26.54 -5.92 -25.17
C TRP A 85 26.36 -4.65 -26.01
N ASP A 86 26.26 -4.82 -27.32
CA ASP A 86 25.63 -3.85 -28.22
C ASP A 86 24.35 -4.49 -28.76
N SER A 87 23.20 -3.85 -28.54
CA SER A 87 21.94 -4.35 -29.10
C SER A 87 21.83 -4.16 -30.62
N GLY A 88 22.69 -3.34 -31.22
CA GLY A 88 22.42 -2.72 -32.51
C GLY A 88 21.20 -1.80 -32.46
N LYS A 89 20.82 -1.24 -33.62
CA LYS A 89 19.54 -0.55 -33.75
C LYS A 89 18.41 -1.59 -33.74
N VAL A 90 17.53 -1.50 -32.75
CA VAL A 90 16.35 -2.37 -32.61
C VAL A 90 15.11 -1.55 -32.94
N ASP A 91 14.40 -1.93 -34.00
CA ASP A 91 13.15 -1.29 -34.42
C ASP A 91 11.99 -1.66 -33.47
N SER A 92 11.86 -0.89 -32.39
CA SER A 92 10.87 -1.08 -31.35
C SER A 92 10.62 0.20 -30.57
N ASN A 93 9.35 0.42 -30.22
CA ASN A 93 8.91 1.47 -29.31
C ASN A 93 8.97 1.06 -27.83
N GLN A 94 9.46 -0.14 -27.50
CA GLN A 94 9.58 -0.57 -26.11
C GLN A 94 10.68 0.23 -25.41
N SER A 95 10.34 0.89 -24.30
CA SER A 95 11.29 1.62 -23.44
C SER A 95 11.24 1.17 -21.97
N VAL A 96 10.36 0.23 -21.65
CA VAL A 96 10.16 -0.31 -20.30
C VAL A 96 10.37 -1.82 -20.32
N ASN A 97 11.13 -2.32 -19.35
CA ASN A 97 11.44 -3.73 -19.15
C ASN A 97 12.11 -4.43 -20.35
N VAL A 98 12.95 -3.72 -21.12
CA VAL A 98 13.77 -4.30 -22.21
C VAL A 98 14.78 -5.28 -21.61
N THR A 99 14.70 -6.55 -21.99
CA THR A 99 15.53 -7.61 -21.39
C THR A 99 16.92 -7.61 -22.01
N TYR A 100 17.96 -7.64 -21.18
CA TYR A 100 19.35 -7.81 -21.59
C TYR A 100 19.58 -9.11 -22.38
N GLN A 101 20.31 -9.00 -23.50
CA GLN A 101 20.62 -10.11 -24.41
C GLN A 101 22.12 -10.26 -24.73
N GLY A 102 22.98 -9.60 -23.96
CA GLY A 102 24.43 -9.66 -24.18
C GLY A 102 25.12 -10.87 -23.59
N ASN A 103 26.44 -10.74 -23.42
CA ASN A 103 27.31 -11.76 -22.84
C ASN A 103 26.91 -12.17 -21.42
N GLU A 104 27.36 -13.33 -20.96
CA GLU A 104 27.06 -13.82 -19.61
C GLU A 104 27.56 -12.84 -18.53
N LEU A 105 26.67 -12.49 -17.60
CA LEU A 105 27.00 -11.63 -16.46
C LEU A 105 27.59 -12.48 -15.32
N VAL A 106 28.65 -11.99 -14.69
CA VAL A 106 29.39 -12.73 -13.65
C VAL A 106 29.21 -12.12 -12.26
N SER A 107 29.34 -12.95 -11.22
CA SER A 107 29.19 -12.56 -9.82
C SER A 107 30.14 -11.43 -9.41
N ALA A 108 29.68 -10.56 -8.52
CA ALA A 108 30.46 -9.46 -7.93
C ALA A 108 31.10 -8.48 -8.92
N LYS A 109 30.56 -8.36 -10.14
CA LYS A 109 31.04 -7.42 -11.16
C LYS A 109 30.05 -6.27 -11.37
N GLN A 110 30.59 -5.07 -11.63
CA GLN A 110 29.81 -3.89 -12.04
C GLN A 110 29.82 -3.75 -13.56
N TYR A 111 28.68 -3.34 -14.10
CA TYR A 111 28.46 -3.05 -15.50
C TYR A 111 27.90 -1.64 -15.66
N TYR A 112 28.24 -1.01 -16.77
CA TYR A 112 27.79 0.32 -17.14
C TYR A 112 27.01 0.24 -18.42
N TRP A 113 25.98 1.06 -18.57
CA TRP A 113 25.15 1.05 -19.77
C TRP A 113 24.62 2.43 -20.13
N LYS A 114 24.32 2.62 -21.41
CA LYS A 114 23.65 3.82 -21.92
C LYS A 114 22.78 3.45 -23.11
N VAL A 115 21.83 4.31 -23.44
CA VAL A 115 20.86 4.08 -24.52
C VAL A 115 20.67 5.35 -25.33
N LYS A 116 20.48 5.20 -26.64
CA LYS A 116 19.99 6.25 -27.53
C LYS A 116 18.77 5.74 -28.29
N VAL A 117 17.97 6.66 -28.81
CA VAL A 117 16.70 6.34 -29.46
C VAL A 117 16.57 7.06 -30.80
N TRP A 118 15.65 6.57 -31.63
CA TRP A 118 15.19 7.26 -32.83
C TRP A 118 13.77 7.75 -32.60
N ASP A 119 13.50 9.00 -32.99
CA ASP A 119 12.20 9.62 -32.78
C ASP A 119 11.21 9.32 -33.92
N LYS A 120 10.05 10.01 -33.90
CA LYS A 120 8.99 9.83 -34.89
C LYS A 120 9.41 10.16 -36.33
N ASP A 121 10.41 11.04 -36.50
CA ASP A 121 10.90 11.53 -37.79
C ASP A 121 12.17 10.78 -38.22
N GLY A 122 12.60 9.77 -37.46
CA GLY A 122 13.80 8.99 -37.73
C GLY A 122 15.09 9.68 -37.30
N ASN A 123 15.02 10.79 -36.56
CA ASN A 123 16.20 11.47 -36.04
C ASN A 123 16.75 10.73 -34.82
N VAL A 124 18.07 10.65 -34.72
CA VAL A 124 18.76 9.98 -33.59
C VAL A 124 18.94 10.92 -32.42
N SER A 125 18.66 10.45 -31.19
CA SER A 125 18.95 11.20 -29.97
C SER A 125 20.44 11.16 -29.62
N ASN A 126 20.86 12.10 -28.77
CA ASN A 126 22.10 11.90 -28.01
C ASN A 126 22.00 10.62 -27.17
N TRP A 127 23.16 10.03 -26.85
CA TRP A 127 23.23 9.00 -25.82
C TRP A 127 22.74 9.57 -24.49
N SER A 128 22.04 8.73 -23.73
CA SER A 128 21.73 9.00 -22.33
C SER A 128 23.02 9.17 -21.51
N ASN A 129 22.89 9.77 -20.33
CA ASN A 129 23.90 9.60 -19.29
C ASN A 129 24.09 8.11 -18.97
N SER A 130 25.29 7.73 -18.51
CA SER A 130 25.61 6.35 -18.15
C SER A 130 24.84 5.92 -16.89
N GLY A 131 24.10 4.83 -17.00
CA GLY A 131 23.59 4.04 -15.88
C GLY A 131 24.58 2.95 -15.48
N LYS A 132 24.40 2.34 -14.31
CA LYS A 132 25.18 1.18 -13.87
C LYS A 132 24.32 0.14 -13.15
N PHE A 133 24.82 -1.06 -13.00
CA PHE A 133 24.29 -2.05 -12.05
C PHE A 133 25.41 -3.01 -11.68
N SER A 134 25.37 -3.58 -10.48
CA SER A 134 26.30 -4.65 -10.11
C SER A 134 25.59 -5.97 -9.89
N MET A 135 26.28 -7.06 -10.19
CA MET A 135 25.80 -8.41 -9.94
C MET A 135 26.10 -8.81 -8.50
N GLY A 136 25.15 -9.55 -7.92
CA GLY A 136 25.31 -10.19 -6.62
C GLY A 136 26.22 -11.42 -6.70
N LEU A 137 26.04 -12.34 -5.75
CA LEU A 137 26.60 -13.67 -5.81
C LEU A 137 25.56 -14.60 -6.43
N LEU A 138 25.74 -14.94 -7.71
CA LEU A 138 24.72 -15.55 -8.56
C LEU A 138 24.38 -17.00 -8.18
N LYS A 139 25.35 -17.73 -7.62
CA LYS A 139 25.20 -19.12 -7.21
C LYS A 139 25.49 -19.26 -5.72
N GLN A 140 24.83 -20.21 -5.06
CA GLN A 140 25.12 -20.50 -3.64
C GLN A 140 26.57 -20.91 -3.41
N SER A 141 27.22 -21.51 -4.41
CA SER A 141 28.64 -21.88 -4.40
C SER A 141 29.59 -20.67 -4.45
N ASP A 142 29.11 -19.49 -4.84
CA ASP A 142 29.94 -18.28 -4.91
C ASP A 142 30.19 -17.69 -3.51
N TRP A 143 29.38 -18.10 -2.53
CA TRP A 143 29.58 -17.80 -1.11
C TRP A 143 30.67 -18.69 -0.52
N LYS A 144 31.78 -18.06 -0.13
CA LYS A 144 32.95 -18.68 0.51
C LYS A 144 32.96 -18.50 2.03
N GLY A 145 32.12 -17.61 2.57
CA GLY A 145 32.03 -17.32 4.01
C GLY A 145 31.14 -18.28 4.80
N ASP A 146 31.41 -18.36 6.09
CA ASP A 146 30.68 -19.15 7.07
C ASP A 146 29.57 -18.33 7.75
N TRP A 147 28.54 -19.01 8.23
CA TRP A 147 27.58 -18.40 9.14
C TRP A 147 28.23 -18.29 10.52
N ILE A 148 28.47 -17.07 11.00
CA ILE A 148 29.19 -16.85 12.27
C ILE A 148 28.29 -16.26 13.35
N LEU A 149 28.68 -16.48 14.61
CA LEU A 149 28.08 -15.90 15.80
C LEU A 149 29.10 -15.53 16.87
N LYS A 150 28.68 -14.67 17.80
CA LYS A 150 29.30 -14.50 19.11
C LYS A 150 28.88 -15.66 20.03
N GLN A 151 29.85 -16.33 20.67
CA GLN A 151 29.53 -17.36 21.66
C GLN A 151 28.75 -16.77 22.85
N ASN A 152 27.86 -17.60 23.42
CA ASN A 152 26.99 -17.26 24.56
C ASN A 152 26.10 -16.04 24.34
N GLN A 153 25.83 -15.67 23.08
CA GLN A 153 24.92 -14.58 22.75
C GLN A 153 23.48 -14.90 23.16
N LYS A 154 22.78 -13.88 23.65
CA LYS A 154 21.33 -13.90 23.76
C LYS A 154 20.76 -13.28 22.50
N LYS A 155 19.58 -13.72 22.07
CA LYS A 155 18.82 -12.98 21.04
C LYS A 155 18.47 -11.57 21.52
N THR A 156 18.47 -11.38 22.84
CA THR A 156 18.94 -10.21 23.62
C THR A 156 19.68 -9.14 22.84
N ASP A 157 20.89 -9.53 22.48
CA ASP A 157 22.04 -8.68 22.33
C ASP A 157 22.05 -8.01 20.96
N HIS A 158 22.60 -6.81 20.90
CA HIS A 158 23.18 -6.30 19.67
C HIS A 158 24.70 -6.49 19.75
N ASN A 159 25.27 -7.13 18.75
CA ASN A 159 26.66 -7.56 18.76
C ASN A 159 27.47 -6.80 17.70
N TRP A 160 28.66 -6.38 18.08
CA TRP A 160 29.67 -5.86 17.17
C TRP A 160 30.55 -6.99 16.66
N TYR A 161 30.89 -6.92 15.38
CA TYR A 161 31.84 -7.79 14.71
C TYR A 161 32.81 -6.93 13.91
N ARG A 162 34.10 -7.25 13.90
CA ARG A 162 35.08 -6.52 13.11
C ARG A 162 36.15 -7.43 12.53
N LYS A 163 36.70 -7.01 11.39
CA LYS A 163 37.80 -7.65 10.70
C LYS A 163 38.76 -6.60 10.15
N ASN A 164 40.03 -6.73 10.52
CA ASN A 164 41.11 -5.89 9.99
C ASN A 164 41.61 -6.48 8.67
N VAL A 165 41.92 -5.60 7.71
CA VAL A 165 42.54 -5.93 6.43
C VAL A 165 43.55 -4.86 6.04
N THR A 166 44.71 -5.27 5.57
CA THR A 166 45.73 -4.37 5.04
C THR A 166 45.74 -4.47 3.52
N LEU A 167 45.64 -3.33 2.84
CA LEU A 167 45.65 -3.24 1.38
C LEU A 167 46.99 -2.68 0.88
N SER A 168 47.57 -3.33 -0.13
CA SER A 168 48.83 -2.89 -0.75
C SER A 168 48.67 -1.62 -1.58
N ASP A 169 47.46 -1.34 -2.05
CA ASP A 169 47.11 -0.20 -2.88
C ASP A 169 45.65 0.23 -2.62
N LYS A 170 45.22 1.35 -3.21
CA LYS A 170 43.81 1.76 -3.19
C LYS A 170 42.94 0.75 -3.95
N ALA A 171 41.73 0.51 -3.45
CA ALA A 171 40.78 -0.36 -4.11
C ALA A 171 40.22 0.31 -5.38
N SER A 172 40.22 -0.42 -6.50
CA SER A 172 39.54 -0.01 -7.74
C SER A 172 38.08 -0.49 -7.78
N SER A 173 37.76 -1.53 -7.01
CA SER A 173 36.40 -2.06 -6.80
C SER A 173 36.36 -2.76 -5.46
N ALA A 174 35.25 -2.66 -4.73
CA ALA A 174 35.07 -3.39 -3.48
C ALA A 174 33.58 -3.53 -3.15
N PHE A 175 33.06 -4.75 -3.24
CA PHE A 175 31.68 -5.06 -2.87
C PHE A 175 31.64 -5.94 -1.63
N VAL A 176 30.78 -5.59 -0.67
CA VAL A 176 30.47 -6.44 0.50
C VAL A 176 29.05 -6.97 0.38
N PHE A 177 28.90 -8.28 0.44
CA PHE A 177 27.62 -8.99 0.47
C PHE A 177 27.33 -9.42 1.90
N VAL A 178 26.18 -9.05 2.47
CA VAL A 178 25.81 -9.37 3.85
C VAL A 178 24.40 -9.95 3.91
N GLY A 179 24.29 -11.21 4.31
CA GLY A 179 23.02 -11.88 4.61
C GLY A 179 22.91 -12.17 6.10
N SER A 180 21.85 -11.71 6.75
CA SER A 180 21.66 -11.85 8.20
C SER A 180 20.31 -12.45 8.55
N PHE A 181 20.30 -13.36 9.52
CA PHE A 181 19.10 -13.61 10.30
C PHE A 181 18.96 -12.48 11.31
N GLY A 182 17.93 -11.64 11.13
CA GLY A 182 17.83 -10.36 11.83
C GLY A 182 18.48 -9.22 11.06
N TYR A 183 18.80 -8.14 11.75
CA TYR A 183 19.23 -6.88 11.13
C TYR A 183 20.73 -6.64 11.25
N HIS A 184 21.31 -5.95 10.28
CA HIS A 184 22.69 -5.50 10.32
C HIS A 184 22.86 -4.06 9.85
N GLU A 185 23.95 -3.44 10.32
CA GLU A 185 24.55 -2.25 9.75
C GLU A 185 26.01 -2.54 9.40
N LEU A 186 26.48 -2.01 8.27
CA LEU A 186 27.86 -2.15 7.81
C LEU A 186 28.64 -0.85 8.05
N TYR A 187 29.86 -1.00 8.55
CA TYR A 187 30.82 0.07 8.80
C TYR A 187 32.16 -0.23 8.13
N VAL A 188 32.81 0.80 7.58
CA VAL A 188 34.20 0.72 7.11
C VAL A 188 34.96 1.93 7.64
N ASN A 189 36.09 1.68 8.32
CA ASN A 189 36.98 2.73 8.81
C ASN A 189 36.27 3.83 9.65
N GLY A 190 35.33 3.44 10.51
CA GLY A 190 34.54 4.36 11.34
C GLY A 190 33.22 4.84 10.72
N GLU A 191 33.05 4.75 9.40
CA GLU A 191 31.89 5.29 8.69
C GLU A 191 30.79 4.23 8.48
N LYS A 192 29.52 4.57 8.76
CA LYS A 192 28.36 3.74 8.39
C LYS A 192 28.12 3.85 6.89
N ILE A 193 28.11 2.73 6.17
CA ILE A 193 28.12 2.73 4.69
C ILE A 193 26.81 3.20 4.05
N THR A 194 25.68 3.09 4.76
CA THR A 194 24.40 3.62 4.26
C THR A 194 23.60 4.24 5.41
N GLN A 195 22.72 5.18 5.08
CA GLN A 195 21.74 5.72 6.04
C GLN A 195 20.50 4.82 6.19
N ASN A 196 20.49 3.67 5.52
CA ASN A 196 19.42 2.70 5.65
C ASN A 196 19.35 2.15 7.09
N VAL A 197 18.15 1.73 7.48
CA VAL A 197 17.84 1.19 8.80
C VAL A 197 17.12 -0.14 8.65
N MET A 198 17.05 -0.95 9.72
CA MET A 198 16.23 -2.19 9.74
C MET A 198 16.47 -3.10 8.52
N ASN A 199 17.74 -3.27 8.14
CA ASN A 199 18.15 -4.03 6.97
C ASN A 199 18.65 -5.42 7.36
N PRO A 200 18.41 -6.49 6.57
CA PRO A 200 17.59 -6.55 5.36
C PRO A 200 16.09 -6.68 5.69
N VAL A 201 15.27 -6.68 4.64
CA VAL A 201 13.81 -6.90 4.73
C VAL A 201 13.47 -8.32 5.19
N SER A 202 12.23 -8.52 5.65
CA SER A 202 11.75 -9.82 6.10
C SER A 202 11.51 -10.77 4.92
N THR A 203 11.76 -12.06 5.15
CA THR A 203 11.55 -13.15 4.19
C THR A 203 11.01 -14.38 4.92
N TYR A 204 10.62 -15.41 4.16
CA TYR A 204 10.37 -16.72 4.74
C TYR A 204 11.70 -17.40 5.12
N MET A 205 12.22 -17.03 6.30
CA MET A 205 13.57 -17.36 6.81
C MET A 205 13.94 -18.85 6.83
N LYS A 206 12.97 -19.76 6.71
CA LYS A 206 13.22 -21.21 6.59
C LYS A 206 13.61 -21.65 5.18
N LYS A 207 13.29 -20.86 4.15
CA LYS A 207 13.67 -21.15 2.74
C LYS A 207 14.65 -20.14 2.16
N ARG A 208 14.57 -18.87 2.59
CA ARG A 208 15.35 -17.78 1.98
C ARG A 208 15.73 -16.70 2.98
N ILE A 209 16.93 -16.17 2.86
CA ILE A 209 17.42 -14.98 3.55
C ILE A 209 17.85 -13.95 2.51
N ALA A 210 17.31 -12.74 2.62
CA ALA A 210 17.74 -11.63 1.80
C ALA A 210 19.17 -11.18 2.19
N TYR A 211 20.02 -10.92 1.20
CA TYR A 211 21.29 -10.21 1.43
C TYR A 211 21.30 -8.87 0.71
N LEU A 212 22.13 -7.98 1.24
CA LEU A 212 22.41 -6.67 0.67
C LEU A 212 23.83 -6.62 0.13
N THR A 213 24.02 -5.80 -0.91
CA THR A 213 25.32 -5.51 -1.50
C THR A 213 25.67 -4.06 -1.23
N TYR A 214 26.88 -3.83 -0.75
CA TYR A 214 27.43 -2.52 -0.44
C TYR A 214 28.67 -2.27 -1.30
N ASP A 215 28.74 -1.11 -1.95
CA ASP A 215 29.98 -0.63 -2.57
C ASP A 215 30.77 0.14 -1.49
N ILE A 216 32.00 -0.30 -1.22
CA ILE A 216 32.88 0.30 -0.20
C ILE A 216 34.21 0.78 -0.80
N SER A 217 34.34 0.79 -2.13
CA SER A 217 35.60 1.04 -2.82
C SER A 217 36.23 2.39 -2.46
N ASP A 218 35.41 3.42 -2.31
CA ASP A 218 35.80 4.78 -1.94
C ASP A 218 36.07 4.95 -0.42
N LYS A 219 35.67 3.98 0.41
CA LYS A 219 35.87 3.99 1.87
C LYS A 219 37.14 3.29 2.33
N LEU A 220 37.75 2.52 1.43
CA LEU A 220 39.01 1.83 1.67
C LEU A 220 40.21 2.71 1.32
N LYS A 221 41.29 2.55 2.08
CA LYS A 221 42.58 3.23 1.87
C LYS A 221 43.72 2.23 1.71
N LYS A 222 44.84 2.67 1.15
CA LYS A 222 46.10 1.91 1.21
C LYS A 222 46.53 1.77 2.69
N GLY A 223 47.05 0.60 3.07
CA GLY A 223 47.39 0.27 4.45
C GLY A 223 46.22 -0.35 5.21
N ASP A 224 46.12 -0.09 6.51
CA ASP A 224 45.18 -0.76 7.40
C ASP A 224 43.76 -0.22 7.29
N ASN A 225 42.82 -1.15 7.20
CA ASN A 225 41.38 -0.91 7.12
C ASN A 225 40.64 -1.84 8.09
N VAL A 226 39.41 -1.45 8.42
CA VAL A 226 38.46 -2.27 9.18
C VAL A 226 37.15 -2.34 8.46
N ILE A 227 36.61 -3.55 8.33
CA ILE A 227 35.22 -3.80 7.98
C ILE A 227 34.53 -4.30 9.25
N ALA A 228 33.42 -3.67 9.61
CA ALA A 228 32.72 -3.90 10.85
C ALA A 228 31.21 -4.03 10.63
N ILE A 229 30.56 -4.88 11.43
CA ILE A 229 29.12 -5.14 11.37
C ILE A 229 28.53 -5.00 12.77
N TRP A 230 27.44 -4.25 12.87
CA TRP A 230 26.58 -4.24 14.06
C TRP A 230 25.34 -5.08 13.75
N HIS A 231 25.12 -6.17 14.48
CA HIS A 231 24.11 -7.19 14.16
C HIS A 231 23.15 -7.43 15.32
N ALA A 232 21.86 -7.53 15.03
CA ALA A 232 20.76 -7.73 15.97
C ALA A 232 19.81 -8.82 15.49
N ALA A 233 19.14 -9.50 16.42
CA ALA A 233 18.36 -10.69 16.08
C ALA A 233 17.08 -10.40 15.27
N GLY A 234 16.45 -9.22 15.40
CA GLY A 234 15.21 -8.88 14.70
C GLY A 234 14.17 -10.01 14.72
N TRP A 235 13.50 -10.25 13.58
CA TRP A 235 12.50 -11.31 13.36
C TRP A 235 12.96 -12.72 13.78
N SER A 236 14.27 -12.99 13.78
CA SER A 236 14.78 -14.31 14.23
C SER A 236 14.47 -14.59 15.70
N ARG A 237 14.14 -13.56 16.50
CA ARG A 237 13.84 -13.73 17.92
C ARG A 237 12.47 -14.36 18.20
N TRP A 238 11.48 -14.14 17.35
CA TRP A 238 10.09 -14.50 17.63
C TRP A 238 9.93 -15.97 18.02
N ARG A 239 9.18 -16.25 19.08
CA ARG A 239 8.97 -17.61 19.61
C ARG A 239 7.50 -18.01 19.66
N ARG A 240 6.60 -17.02 19.75
CA ARG A 240 5.14 -17.24 19.81
C ARG A 240 4.59 -17.79 18.50
N ILE A 241 5.13 -17.35 17.37
CA ILE A 241 4.86 -17.90 16.04
C ILE A 241 5.72 -19.16 15.83
N ARG A 242 5.07 -20.32 15.67
CA ARG A 242 5.71 -21.62 15.41
C ARG A 242 6.60 -21.58 14.18
N GLU A 243 6.19 -20.81 13.17
CA GLU A 243 6.91 -20.69 11.92
C GLU A 243 8.27 -20.00 12.08
N TYR A 244 8.43 -19.18 13.12
CA TYR A 244 9.68 -18.49 13.52
C TYR A 244 10.41 -19.11 14.71
N ARG A 245 9.95 -20.24 15.24
CA ARG A 245 10.69 -20.95 16.30
C ARG A 245 12.04 -21.43 15.78
N ASN A 246 13.04 -21.37 16.67
CA ASN A 246 14.40 -21.88 16.46
C ASN A 246 15.14 -21.29 15.25
N ILE A 247 14.73 -20.12 14.76
CA ILE A 247 15.48 -19.40 13.71
C ILE A 247 16.87 -19.00 14.27
N PRO A 248 17.98 -19.28 13.58
CA PRO A 248 19.32 -18.91 14.06
C PRO A 248 19.52 -17.39 14.24
N PHE A 249 20.42 -16.98 15.14
CA PHE A 249 20.88 -15.59 15.26
C PHE A 249 22.33 -15.52 14.77
N VAL A 250 22.50 -15.38 13.45
CA VAL A 250 23.79 -15.46 12.75
C VAL A 250 23.76 -14.56 11.53
N PHE A 251 24.94 -14.24 11.00
CA PHE A 251 25.07 -13.63 9.67
C PHE A 251 26.20 -14.29 8.89
N LYS A 252 26.17 -14.11 7.57
CA LYS A 252 27.21 -14.50 6.64
C LYS A 252 27.56 -13.27 5.80
N ALA A 253 28.85 -12.99 5.65
CA ALA A 253 29.32 -11.90 4.82
C ALA A 253 30.56 -12.26 4.02
N GLN A 254 30.74 -11.57 2.89
CA GLN A 254 31.90 -11.71 2.02
C GLN A 254 32.17 -10.37 1.34
N ALA A 255 33.43 -9.94 1.33
CA ALA A 255 33.91 -8.81 0.56
C ALA A 255 34.76 -9.30 -0.62
N GLU A 256 34.49 -8.80 -1.81
CA GLU A 256 35.28 -9.01 -3.02
C GLU A 256 35.92 -7.67 -3.41
N ILE A 257 37.24 -7.56 -3.23
CA ILE A 257 38.01 -6.32 -3.33
C ILE A 257 39.07 -6.47 -4.42
N VAL A 258 39.21 -5.48 -5.30
CA VAL A 258 40.31 -5.38 -6.26
C VAL A 258 41.21 -4.22 -5.83
N ALA A 259 42.47 -4.50 -5.52
CA ALA A 259 43.46 -3.48 -5.16
C ALA A 259 44.82 -3.80 -5.80
N GLY A 260 45.43 -2.83 -6.48
CA GLY A 260 46.71 -3.02 -7.18
C GLY A 260 46.68 -4.16 -8.22
N GLY A 261 45.53 -4.36 -8.88
CA GLY A 261 45.30 -5.44 -9.84
C GLY A 261 45.04 -6.83 -9.23
N LYS A 262 45.08 -6.97 -7.90
CA LYS A 262 44.85 -8.26 -7.20
C LYS A 262 43.41 -8.35 -6.67
N GLN A 263 42.78 -9.51 -6.86
CA GLN A 263 41.51 -9.87 -6.23
C GLN A 263 41.77 -10.37 -4.80
N ILE A 264 41.07 -9.81 -3.82
CA ILE A 264 41.11 -10.15 -2.41
C ILE A 264 39.69 -10.52 -1.99
N THR A 265 39.51 -11.75 -1.49
CA THR A 265 38.26 -12.17 -0.87
C THR A 265 38.43 -12.15 0.65
N LEU A 266 37.65 -11.33 1.35
CA LEU A 266 37.48 -11.42 2.79
C LEU A 266 36.17 -12.11 3.09
N LYS A 267 36.15 -13.07 4.00
CA LYS A 267 34.96 -13.86 4.32
C LYS A 267 34.70 -13.88 5.81
N THR A 268 33.45 -14.10 6.20
CA THR A 268 33.13 -14.43 7.60
C THR A 268 33.67 -15.80 7.96
N ASP A 269 34.45 -15.85 9.03
CA ASP A 269 35.06 -17.06 9.59
C ASP A 269 35.45 -16.80 11.06
N THR A 270 36.18 -17.72 11.69
CA THR A 270 36.59 -17.63 13.11
C THR A 270 37.64 -16.56 13.39
N SER A 271 38.19 -15.90 12.37
CA SER A 271 39.19 -14.83 12.54
C SER A 271 38.57 -13.45 12.77
N TRP A 272 37.24 -13.34 12.67
CA TRP A 272 36.51 -12.13 13.04
C TRP A 272 36.50 -11.95 14.56
N LYS A 273 36.67 -10.71 15.01
CA LYS A 273 36.52 -10.32 16.43
C LYS A 273 35.07 -9.94 16.72
N THR A 274 34.58 -10.24 17.91
CA THR A 274 33.20 -9.93 18.32
C THR A 274 33.05 -9.57 19.79
N LYS A 275 32.07 -8.71 20.09
CA LYS A 275 31.72 -8.24 21.44
C LYS A 275 30.26 -7.82 21.50
N LYS A 276 29.63 -7.90 22.68
CA LYS A 276 28.29 -7.31 22.90
C LYS A 276 28.42 -5.79 22.92
N SER A 277 27.56 -5.08 22.21
CA SER A 277 27.53 -3.62 22.19
C SER A 277 26.91 -3.03 23.46
N HIS A 278 26.91 -1.70 23.56
CA HIS A 278 26.20 -0.95 24.60
C HIS A 278 24.66 -0.92 24.41
N THR A 279 24.14 -1.61 23.39
CA THR A 279 22.69 -1.67 23.11
C THR A 279 22.17 -3.11 23.08
N GLU A 280 20.89 -3.27 23.39
CA GLU A 280 20.16 -4.52 23.26
C GLU A 280 18.66 -4.25 23.14
N TYR A 281 17.86 -5.25 22.75
CA TYR A 281 16.42 -5.08 22.85
C TYR A 281 15.97 -5.05 24.31
N TYR A 282 15.09 -4.11 24.64
CA TYR A 282 14.34 -4.09 25.87
C TYR A 282 13.11 -5.00 25.74
N GLY A 283 12.93 -5.96 26.65
CA GLY A 283 11.80 -6.88 26.63
C GLY A 283 11.89 -7.97 25.56
N ASP A 284 10.75 -8.57 25.23
CA ASP A 284 10.71 -9.79 24.42
C ASP A 284 10.91 -9.54 22.93
N TRP A 285 10.44 -8.40 22.39
CA TRP A 285 10.38 -8.16 20.95
C TRP A 285 9.69 -9.33 20.23
N ASP A 286 8.45 -9.61 20.62
CA ASP A 286 7.62 -10.69 20.07
C ASP A 286 6.17 -10.20 19.95
N ILE A 287 5.34 -10.90 19.19
CA ILE A 287 3.94 -10.53 18.98
C ILE A 287 3.21 -10.31 20.33
N LEU A 288 2.41 -9.23 20.40
CA LEU A 288 1.75 -8.72 21.63
C LEU A 288 2.69 -8.28 22.77
N ARG A 289 4.02 -8.27 22.57
CA ARG A 289 5.05 -7.86 23.54
C ARG A 289 6.28 -7.29 22.81
N PHE A 290 6.12 -6.15 22.15
CA PHE A 290 7.17 -5.65 21.23
C PHE A 290 8.37 -5.02 21.92
N GLY A 291 8.26 -4.59 23.17
CA GLY A 291 9.40 -4.04 23.88
C GLY A 291 9.96 -2.80 23.18
N GLY A 292 11.29 -2.68 23.16
CA GLY A 292 11.99 -1.59 22.51
C GLY A 292 13.48 -1.81 22.56
N GLU A 293 14.25 -0.76 22.85
CA GLU A 293 15.72 -0.85 22.95
C GLU A 293 16.21 -0.31 24.28
N THR A 294 17.26 -0.94 24.80
CA THR A 294 18.08 -0.40 25.90
C THR A 294 19.36 0.16 25.33
N ILE A 295 19.70 1.39 25.68
CA ILE A 295 21.00 2.02 25.43
C ILE A 295 21.65 2.26 26.80
N ASP A 296 22.81 1.64 27.04
CA ASP A 296 23.56 1.75 28.30
C ASP A 296 24.89 2.48 28.07
N ASP A 297 24.86 3.81 28.17
CA ASP A 297 26.00 4.67 27.81
C ASP A 297 27.21 4.50 28.75
N ARG A 298 27.04 3.84 29.90
CA ARG A 298 28.17 3.43 30.76
C ARG A 298 29.09 2.42 30.07
N LYS A 299 28.57 1.69 29.08
CA LYS A 299 29.28 0.65 28.30
C LYS A 299 29.67 1.14 26.91
N ARG A 300 29.49 2.43 26.62
CA ARG A 300 29.80 2.99 25.32
C ARG A 300 31.30 2.89 25.05
N GLU A 301 31.63 2.44 23.85
CA GLU A 301 32.99 2.37 23.33
C GLU A 301 32.97 3.02 21.96
N ASP A 302 33.63 4.17 21.85
CA ASP A 302 33.77 4.89 20.59
C ASP A 302 34.89 4.25 19.75
N ASP A 303 34.89 4.54 18.44
CA ASP A 303 35.93 4.14 17.48
C ASP A 303 36.20 2.63 17.34
N TRP A 304 35.37 1.74 17.92
CA TRP A 304 35.48 0.27 17.85
C TRP A 304 35.58 -0.28 16.42
N ASN A 305 35.09 0.48 15.45
CA ASN A 305 35.03 0.18 14.02
C ASN A 305 36.14 0.88 13.21
N THR A 306 37.20 1.37 13.87
CA THR A 306 38.38 1.99 13.24
C THR A 306 39.62 1.10 13.37
N SER A 307 40.62 1.29 12.50
CA SER A 307 41.83 0.45 12.50
C SER A 307 42.75 0.64 13.71
N LYS A 308 42.64 1.78 14.40
CA LYS A 308 43.47 2.09 15.57
C LYS A 308 42.95 1.50 16.88
N TYR A 309 41.70 1.04 16.90
CA TYR A 309 41.09 0.48 18.10
C TYR A 309 41.72 -0.87 18.47
N ASP A 310 42.07 -1.03 19.75
CA ASP A 310 42.63 -2.26 20.31
C ASP A 310 41.51 -3.29 20.61
N ASP A 311 41.39 -4.31 19.78
CA ASP A 311 40.47 -5.45 19.97
C ASP A 311 41.13 -6.69 20.59
N SER A 312 42.30 -6.55 21.22
CA SER A 312 42.98 -7.67 21.89
C SER A 312 42.08 -8.38 22.92
N ASN A 313 41.23 -7.60 23.61
CA ASN A 313 40.27 -8.09 24.59
C ASN A 313 38.95 -8.60 23.99
N TRP A 314 38.77 -8.55 22.66
CA TRP A 314 37.59 -9.10 22.00
C TRP A 314 37.79 -10.59 21.71
N MET A 315 36.72 -11.36 21.92
CA MET A 315 36.73 -12.78 21.58
C MET A 315 36.63 -12.98 20.06
N ASN A 316 37.08 -14.13 19.60
CA ASN A 316 36.87 -14.54 18.21
C ASN A 316 35.42 -15.01 18.00
N ALA A 317 34.89 -14.80 16.80
CA ALA A 317 33.62 -15.35 16.37
C ALA A 317 33.70 -16.88 16.22
N SER A 318 32.56 -17.56 16.28
CA SER A 318 32.45 -19.00 16.06
C SER A 318 31.57 -19.30 14.87
N VAL A 319 31.86 -20.38 14.16
CA VAL A 319 30.99 -20.90 13.11
C VAL A 319 29.75 -21.52 13.74
N TYR A 320 28.60 -21.29 13.13
CA TYR A 320 27.34 -21.86 13.57
C TYR A 320 27.29 -23.36 13.28
N ASN A 321 27.30 -24.15 14.35
CA ASN A 321 27.04 -25.59 14.31
C ASN A 321 25.88 -25.90 15.26
N HIS A 322 24.72 -26.26 14.71
CA HIS A 322 23.54 -26.53 15.53
C HIS A 322 23.68 -27.77 16.43
N GLU A 323 24.47 -28.77 16.02
CA GLU A 323 24.68 -29.99 16.80
C GLU A 323 25.52 -29.69 18.04
N GLU A 324 26.66 -29.01 17.85
CA GLU A 324 27.51 -28.57 18.95
C GLU A 324 26.78 -27.62 19.91
N LEU A 325 25.98 -26.69 19.37
CA LEU A 325 25.21 -25.76 20.20
C LEU A 325 24.11 -26.47 21.00
N ASN A 326 23.45 -27.48 20.41
CA ASN A 326 22.43 -28.26 21.12
C ASN A 326 23.06 -29.22 22.16
N ALA A 327 24.24 -29.78 21.89
CA ALA A 327 24.96 -30.66 22.82
C ALA A 327 25.40 -29.93 24.11
N LYS A 328 25.56 -28.61 24.06
CA LYS A 328 25.93 -27.76 25.20
C LYS A 328 24.74 -27.37 26.10
N ILE A 329 23.51 -27.74 25.77
CA ILE A 329 22.35 -27.34 26.57
C ILE A 329 22.26 -28.24 27.82
N PRO A 330 22.26 -27.68 29.04
CA PRO A 330 22.21 -28.47 30.26
C PRO A 330 21.00 -29.40 30.33
N GLU A 331 21.20 -30.60 30.85
CA GLU A 331 20.13 -31.57 31.13
C GLU A 331 19.08 -30.94 32.06
N GLY A 332 17.79 -31.10 31.74
CA GLY A 332 16.68 -30.46 32.48
C GLY A 332 16.24 -29.07 31.97
N ASN A 333 17.12 -28.29 31.33
CA ASN A 333 16.74 -27.04 30.65
C ASN A 333 16.10 -27.28 29.26
N ASN A 334 16.00 -28.55 28.86
CA ASN A 334 15.41 -29.03 27.62
C ASN A 334 13.96 -29.56 27.79
N ILE A 335 13.33 -29.36 28.95
CA ILE A 335 11.99 -29.88 29.25
C ILE A 335 10.91 -28.93 28.70
N SER A 336 10.12 -29.43 27.76
CA SER A 336 8.86 -28.83 27.35
C SER A 336 7.79 -29.12 28.40
N PHE A 337 7.22 -28.09 29.04
CA PHE A 337 5.88 -28.22 29.61
C PHE A 337 4.89 -28.32 28.43
N ALA A 338 4.73 -29.52 27.87
CA ALA A 338 3.49 -29.84 27.19
C ALA A 338 2.44 -29.92 28.29
N LEU A 339 1.52 -28.95 28.33
CA LEU A 339 0.23 -29.16 28.99
C LEU A 339 -0.37 -30.40 28.33
N ASN A 340 -0.33 -31.53 29.05
CA ASN A 340 -1.02 -32.80 28.79
C ASN A 340 -0.43 -33.82 27.79
N SER A 341 0.85 -34.21 27.88
CA SER A 341 1.18 -35.61 27.52
C SER A 341 2.40 -36.18 28.27
N ARG A 342 2.21 -37.35 28.90
CA ARG A 342 3.26 -38.15 29.57
C ARG A 342 3.93 -39.13 28.60
N LYS A 343 4.22 -38.75 27.34
CA LYS A 343 4.90 -39.64 26.39
C LYS A 343 6.14 -38.97 25.80
N ASN A 344 7.29 -39.56 26.11
CA ASN A 344 8.66 -39.34 25.62
C ASN A 344 9.27 -37.94 25.85
N ARG A 345 10.16 -37.87 26.86
CA ARG A 345 11.05 -36.71 27.12
C ARG A 345 12.27 -36.78 26.19
N GLU A 346 12.09 -36.46 24.92
CA GLU A 346 13.24 -36.18 24.05
C GLU A 346 13.78 -34.77 24.31
N VAL A 347 15.11 -34.63 24.32
CA VAL A 347 15.81 -33.35 24.46
C VAL A 347 15.39 -32.42 23.31
N ARG A 348 14.71 -31.30 23.63
CA ARG A 348 14.27 -30.36 22.60
C ARG A 348 15.47 -29.57 22.04
N ALA A 349 15.77 -29.77 20.75
CA ALA A 349 16.70 -28.92 20.01
C ALA A 349 16.18 -27.46 19.94
N ILE A 350 16.99 -26.49 20.40
CA ILE A 350 16.67 -25.05 20.34
C ILE A 350 17.39 -24.34 19.19
N TYR A 351 18.42 -24.98 18.62
CA TYR A 351 19.12 -24.57 17.40
C TYR A 351 18.75 -25.49 16.25
N SER A 352 18.54 -24.94 15.06
CA SER A 352 18.13 -25.69 13.85
C SER A 352 19.14 -25.53 12.71
N PRO A 353 19.27 -26.52 11.81
CA PRO A 353 20.13 -26.37 10.64
C PRO A 353 19.67 -25.21 9.75
N ILE A 354 20.63 -24.49 9.16
CA ILE A 354 20.35 -23.43 8.18
C ILE A 354 20.12 -24.09 6.82
N LYS A 355 18.86 -24.13 6.38
CA LYS A 355 18.46 -24.64 5.05
C LYS A 355 18.14 -23.52 4.06
N ALA A 356 18.14 -22.27 4.52
CA ALA A 356 17.76 -21.13 3.72
C ALA A 356 18.84 -20.80 2.69
N LYS A 357 18.40 -20.44 1.48
CA LYS A 357 19.27 -19.89 0.43
C LYS A 357 19.43 -18.39 0.61
N LEU A 358 20.60 -17.87 0.30
CA LEU A 358 20.82 -16.43 0.20
C LEU A 358 20.33 -15.95 -1.17
N SER A 359 19.64 -14.81 -1.20
CA SER A 359 19.29 -14.13 -2.46
C SER A 359 19.29 -12.62 -2.28
N ALA A 360 19.56 -11.90 -3.36
CA ALA A 360 19.64 -10.45 -3.32
C ALA A 360 18.28 -9.83 -2.96
N GLN A 361 18.31 -8.80 -2.12
CA GLN A 361 17.13 -7.98 -1.85
C GLN A 361 16.82 -7.07 -3.05
N MET A 362 15.68 -7.29 -3.69
CA MET A 362 15.27 -6.48 -4.85
C MET A 362 14.56 -5.20 -4.45
N VAL A 363 13.77 -5.20 -3.38
CA VAL A 363 13.06 -4.00 -2.89
C VAL A 363 14.02 -2.96 -2.30
N GLU A 364 13.65 -1.68 -2.38
CA GLU A 364 14.34 -0.57 -1.73
C GLU A 364 14.50 -0.82 -0.23
N SER A 365 15.65 -0.43 0.33
CA SER A 365 15.91 -0.53 1.77
C SER A 365 14.98 0.39 2.58
N GLN A 366 14.88 0.11 3.88
CA GLN A 366 14.14 0.98 4.79
C GLN A 366 14.97 2.19 5.19
N VAL A 367 14.30 3.33 5.35
CA VAL A 367 14.89 4.63 5.68
C VAL A 367 14.03 5.37 6.71
N LYS A 368 14.61 6.38 7.36
CA LYS A 368 13.86 7.43 8.05
C LYS A 368 13.16 8.29 6.97
N PHE A 369 11.95 7.91 6.59
CA PHE A 369 11.26 8.41 5.39
C PHE A 369 10.66 9.82 5.57
N LYS A 370 10.04 10.07 6.73
CA LYS A 370 9.42 11.35 7.10
C LYS A 370 9.75 11.66 8.55
N GLU A 371 10.26 12.86 8.82
CA GLU A 371 10.43 13.37 10.19
C GLU A 371 9.08 13.78 10.78
N ILE A 372 8.86 13.45 12.06
CA ILE A 372 7.72 13.83 12.88
C ILE A 372 8.22 14.70 14.02
N LYS A 373 7.66 15.90 14.16
CA LYS A 373 8.04 16.86 15.19
C LYS A 373 7.04 16.82 16.33
N ALA A 374 7.54 16.80 17.56
CA ALA A 374 6.69 16.96 18.73
C ALA A 374 5.98 18.33 18.70
N ILE A 375 4.73 18.36 19.15
CA ILE A 375 3.89 19.56 19.17
C ILE A 375 3.49 19.99 20.59
N GLY A 376 3.74 19.14 21.58
CA GLY A 376 3.37 19.42 22.97
C GLY A 376 4.10 18.54 23.97
N VAL A 377 4.24 19.05 25.19
CA VAL A 377 4.73 18.32 26.36
C VAL A 377 3.84 18.68 27.54
N ASP A 378 3.20 17.67 28.12
CA ASP A 378 2.43 17.79 29.35
C ASP A 378 3.17 17.16 30.53
N LYS A 379 3.00 17.73 31.71
CA LYS A 379 3.47 17.13 32.97
C LYS A 379 2.29 16.44 33.65
N ASN A 380 2.44 15.16 33.93
CA ASN A 380 1.42 14.37 34.62
C ASN A 380 1.53 14.54 36.15
N ASP A 381 0.44 14.26 36.87
CA ASP A 381 0.38 14.37 38.34
C ASP A 381 1.36 13.42 39.06
N ASP A 382 1.72 12.30 38.42
CA ASP A 382 2.71 11.33 38.92
C ASP A 382 4.17 11.77 38.70
N GLY A 383 4.39 12.98 38.16
CA GLY A 383 5.70 13.55 37.90
C GLY A 383 6.34 13.10 36.57
N THR A 384 5.67 12.24 35.79
CA THR A 384 6.12 11.89 34.43
C THR A 384 5.81 12.99 33.43
N TYR A 385 6.48 12.95 32.28
CA TYR A 385 6.18 13.86 31.16
C TYR A 385 5.58 13.08 29.99
N ARG A 386 4.61 13.66 29.30
CA ARG A 386 3.99 13.08 28.12
C ARG A 386 4.24 13.98 26.91
N ILE A 387 4.88 13.44 25.89
CA ILE A 387 5.11 14.12 24.62
C ILE A 387 3.98 13.77 23.64
N ASP A 388 3.44 14.79 22.99
CA ASP A 388 2.58 14.67 21.81
C ASP A 388 3.42 14.79 20.52
N MET A 389 3.53 13.71 19.76
CA MET A 389 4.22 13.72 18.46
C MET A 389 3.36 14.32 17.32
N GLY A 390 2.13 14.72 17.59
CA GLY A 390 1.20 15.36 16.65
C GLY A 390 0.51 14.43 15.65
N GLU A 391 1.15 13.31 15.30
CA GLU A 391 0.63 12.31 14.36
C GLU A 391 0.94 10.90 14.88
N ASN A 392 0.00 9.96 14.72
CA ASN A 392 0.27 8.54 14.92
C ASN A 392 1.15 8.03 13.77
N TYR A 393 2.33 7.50 14.09
CA TYR A 393 3.29 7.00 13.11
C TYR A 393 3.93 5.68 13.55
N THR A 394 4.63 5.02 12.63
CA THR A 394 5.46 3.85 12.91
C THR A 394 6.91 4.14 12.56
N GLY A 395 7.80 3.95 13.51
CA GLY A 395 9.22 3.98 13.21
C GLY A 395 10.07 4.29 14.43
N PHE A 396 11.05 5.17 14.22
CA PHE A 396 12.07 5.49 15.22
C PHE A 396 11.65 6.69 16.06
N PHE A 397 12.10 6.66 17.32
CA PHE A 397 12.06 7.78 18.23
C PHE A 397 13.49 8.17 18.61
N GLU A 398 13.73 9.46 18.66
CA GLU A 398 14.97 10.07 19.12
C GLU A 398 14.67 11.10 20.20
N MET A 399 15.51 11.13 21.22
CA MET A 399 15.46 12.17 22.23
C MET A 399 16.83 12.54 22.77
N ASP A 400 17.14 13.83 22.79
CA ASP A 400 18.29 14.36 23.50
C ASP A 400 17.99 14.44 25.00
N LEU A 401 18.94 13.98 25.82
CA LEU A 401 18.77 13.80 27.26
C LEU A 401 19.85 14.56 28.03
N TYR A 402 19.44 15.23 29.10
CA TYR A 402 20.28 16.12 29.88
C TYR A 402 20.18 15.85 31.37
N GLN A 403 21.07 16.46 32.16
CA GLN A 403 21.00 16.49 33.63
C GLN A 403 20.91 15.11 34.30
N GLY A 404 21.46 14.07 33.66
CA GLY A 404 21.57 12.73 34.24
C GLY A 404 22.82 12.58 35.11
N GLN A 405 22.79 11.61 36.01
CA GLN A 405 23.97 11.08 36.69
C GLN A 405 24.29 9.68 36.14
N GLU A 406 25.55 9.24 36.22
CA GLU A 406 25.93 7.90 35.75
C GLU A 406 25.04 6.83 36.40
N GLY A 407 24.36 6.02 35.57
CA GLY A 407 23.44 4.98 36.04
C GLY A 407 21.98 5.42 36.21
N ASP A 408 21.68 6.73 36.20
CA ASP A 408 20.29 7.20 36.07
C ASP A 408 19.68 6.60 34.81
N SER A 409 18.39 6.24 34.87
CA SER A 409 17.71 5.65 33.73
C SER A 409 16.41 6.33 33.38
N ILE A 410 16.20 6.52 32.07
CA ILE A 410 14.99 7.06 31.47
C ILE A 410 14.23 5.92 30.79
N LEU A 411 12.92 5.82 31.04
CA LEU A 411 12.05 4.86 30.39
C LEU A 411 11.04 5.61 29.51
N PHE A 412 10.93 5.17 28.26
CA PHE A 412 9.97 5.67 27.27
C PHE A 412 8.88 4.64 27.07
N GLU A 413 7.62 5.03 27.21
CA GLU A 413 6.44 4.20 26.97
C GLU A 413 5.59 4.81 25.86
N ILE A 414 5.27 4.00 24.84
CA ILE A 414 4.67 4.51 23.60
C ILE A 414 3.24 4.02 23.45
N SER A 415 2.34 4.94 23.11
CA SER A 415 0.94 4.64 22.82
C SER A 415 0.38 5.30 21.56
N ASP A 416 -0.55 4.60 20.91
CA ASP A 416 -1.39 5.11 19.81
C ASP A 416 -2.63 5.88 20.29
N ARG A 417 -2.83 5.98 21.61
CA ARG A 417 -4.03 6.52 22.26
C ARG A 417 -3.71 7.32 23.52
N THR A 418 -4.60 8.23 23.88
CA THR A 418 -4.48 9.06 25.08
C THR A 418 -4.75 8.26 26.36
N GLU A 419 -5.68 7.32 26.32
CA GLU A 419 -6.20 6.59 27.48
C GLU A 419 -5.28 5.45 27.93
N VAL A 420 -4.25 5.12 27.14
CA VAL A 420 -3.33 4.02 27.39
C VAL A 420 -1.91 4.58 27.49
N GLN A 421 -1.17 4.18 28.51
CA GLN A 421 0.21 4.64 28.72
C GLN A 421 1.20 3.93 27.78
N SER A 422 1.02 2.62 27.57
CA SER A 422 1.87 1.80 26.69
C SER A 422 1.05 0.73 25.99
N ASN A 423 1.02 0.73 24.66
CA ASN A 423 0.42 -0.39 23.92
C ASN A 423 1.40 -1.57 23.87
N TRP A 424 0.93 -2.77 24.19
CA TRP A 424 1.64 -4.05 23.96
C TRP A 424 3.11 -4.06 24.40
N LYS A 425 3.37 -3.37 25.53
CA LYS A 425 4.69 -3.21 26.14
C LYS A 425 5.73 -2.58 25.21
N GLN A 426 5.33 -1.65 24.34
CA GLN A 426 6.26 -0.82 23.58
C GLN A 426 6.99 0.11 24.55
N LYS A 427 8.24 -0.26 24.89
CA LYS A 427 9.04 0.42 25.90
C LYS A 427 10.51 0.42 25.54
N SER A 428 11.16 1.57 25.67
CA SER A 428 12.61 1.69 25.49
C SER A 428 13.25 2.31 26.73
N LYS A 429 14.52 2.03 26.95
CA LYS A 429 15.27 2.47 28.12
C LYS A 429 16.59 3.12 27.71
N TYR A 430 16.93 4.23 28.34
CA TYR A 430 18.24 4.84 28.27
C TYR A 430 18.88 4.84 29.66
N ILE A 431 20.19 4.59 29.75
CA ILE A 431 20.97 4.67 30.99
C ILE A 431 22.14 5.61 30.77
N PHE A 432 22.24 6.66 31.59
CA PHE A 432 23.28 7.66 31.46
C PHE A 432 24.68 7.12 31.76
N GLY A 433 25.65 7.54 30.95
CA GLY A 433 27.07 7.43 31.25
C GLY A 433 27.58 8.59 32.10
N LYS A 434 28.90 8.69 32.24
CA LYS A 434 29.60 9.66 33.10
C LYS A 434 29.39 11.13 32.75
N SER A 435 29.05 11.44 31.49
CA SER A 435 28.87 12.81 31.00
C SER A 435 27.62 13.49 31.55
N GLY A 436 26.63 12.72 32.02
CA GLY A 436 25.31 13.23 32.39
C GLY A 436 24.47 13.80 31.24
N LYS A 437 24.96 13.66 29.99
CA LYS A 437 24.27 14.02 28.75
C LYS A 437 24.19 12.81 27.84
N GLY A 438 23.10 12.66 27.10
CA GLY A 438 22.80 11.47 26.34
C GLY A 438 21.95 11.71 25.12
N LYS A 439 21.84 10.70 24.27
CA LYS A 439 20.87 10.66 23.18
C LYS A 439 20.27 9.26 23.11
N PHE A 440 18.96 9.16 23.26
CA PHE A 440 18.24 7.95 22.87
C PHE A 440 18.00 8.00 21.36
N GLU A 441 18.40 6.96 20.63
CA GLU A 441 18.11 6.80 19.21
C GLU A 441 17.86 5.34 18.90
N ASN A 442 16.66 5.04 18.38
CA ASN A 442 16.35 3.69 17.90
C ASN A 442 17.30 3.25 16.78
N ARG A 443 17.59 1.94 16.73
CA ARG A 443 18.50 1.35 15.72
C ARG A 443 17.95 0.08 15.09
N PHE A 444 17.51 -0.88 15.90
CA PHE A 444 17.02 -2.19 15.45
C PHE A 444 15.60 -2.50 15.93
N ASN A 445 14.88 -1.49 16.41
CA ASN A 445 13.47 -1.56 16.78
C ASN A 445 12.66 -0.37 16.25
N VAL A 446 11.40 -0.62 15.91
CA VAL A 446 10.38 0.41 15.65
C VAL A 446 9.26 0.32 16.66
N ALA A 447 8.56 1.43 16.90
CA ALA A 447 7.31 1.48 17.65
C ALA A 447 6.22 2.19 16.83
N GLY A 448 4.96 1.83 17.09
CA GLY A 448 3.78 2.50 16.54
C GLY A 448 3.06 3.31 17.62
N GLY A 449 2.89 4.62 17.40
CA GLY A 449 2.16 5.50 18.31
C GLY A 449 2.40 6.99 18.06
N ARG A 450 1.75 7.82 18.88
CA ARG A 450 1.84 9.30 18.90
C ARG A 450 2.28 9.83 20.25
N TRP A 451 1.91 9.12 21.33
CA TRP A 451 2.10 9.58 22.69
C TRP A 451 3.27 8.86 23.33
N ILE A 452 4.19 9.63 23.91
CA ILE A 452 5.39 9.08 24.55
C ILE A 452 5.42 9.55 26.00
N THR A 453 5.20 8.61 26.93
CA THR A 453 5.30 8.88 28.37
C THR A 453 6.71 8.58 28.84
N ILE A 454 7.32 9.53 29.54
CA ILE A 454 8.72 9.51 29.92
C ILE A 454 8.83 9.51 31.45
N HIS A 455 9.54 8.49 31.94
CA HIS A 455 9.81 8.31 33.36
C HIS A 455 11.29 8.59 33.68
N GLY A 456 11.56 9.10 34.87
CA GLY A 456 12.92 9.31 35.38
C GLY A 456 13.57 10.65 35.00
N LEU A 457 12.89 11.49 34.22
CA LEU A 457 13.38 12.85 33.94
C LEU A 457 13.26 13.74 35.17
N LYS A 458 14.35 14.43 35.52
CA LYS A 458 14.42 15.40 36.63
C LYS A 458 14.15 16.84 36.18
N TYR A 459 13.85 17.03 34.89
CA TYR A 459 13.60 18.32 34.25
C TYR A 459 12.46 18.16 33.23
N GLN A 460 11.78 19.27 32.91
CA GLN A 460 10.78 19.28 31.85
C GLN A 460 11.49 19.32 30.49
N PRO A 461 11.27 18.33 29.60
CA PRO A 461 11.87 18.33 28.28
C PRO A 461 11.22 19.39 27.38
N LYS A 462 11.97 19.85 26.37
CA LYS A 462 11.45 20.71 25.32
C LYS A 462 10.94 19.89 24.15
N ILE A 463 10.03 20.44 23.34
CA ILE A 463 9.53 19.75 22.13
C ILE A 463 10.67 19.50 21.12
N GLU A 464 11.68 20.36 21.07
CA GLU A 464 12.82 20.22 20.15
C GLU A 464 13.75 19.07 20.55
N ASP A 465 13.70 18.62 21.81
CA ASP A 465 14.51 17.51 22.31
C ASP A 465 14.05 16.18 21.69
N ALA A 466 12.81 16.09 21.20
CA ALA A 466 12.17 14.85 20.76
C ALA A 466 11.82 14.86 19.26
N LYS A 467 12.20 13.78 18.56
CA LYS A 467 11.91 13.58 17.14
C LYS A 467 11.41 12.18 16.86
N GLY A 468 10.45 12.08 15.95
CA GLY A 468 10.00 10.81 15.39
C GLY A 468 10.41 10.68 13.94
N TYR A 469 10.53 9.46 13.45
CA TYR A 469 10.70 9.19 12.03
C TYR A 469 9.79 8.05 11.60
N VAL A 470 9.00 8.27 10.55
CA VAL A 470 8.32 7.18 9.84
C VAL A 470 9.39 6.31 9.21
N VAL A 471 9.41 5.02 9.55
CA VAL A 471 10.35 4.05 8.96
C VAL A 471 9.59 3.16 7.98
N THR A 472 9.95 3.25 6.71
CA THR A 472 9.38 2.43 5.62
C THR A 472 10.41 2.21 4.52
N ASN A 473 10.13 1.34 3.55
CA ASN A 473 10.93 1.17 2.34
C ASN A 473 10.97 2.49 1.55
N ASN A 474 12.15 2.88 1.05
CA ASN A 474 12.39 4.16 0.36
C ASN A 474 11.78 4.23 -1.06
N ARG A 475 10.47 4.06 -1.15
CA ARG A 475 9.73 4.08 -2.40
C ARG A 475 9.31 5.50 -2.73
N LYS A 476 9.54 5.90 -3.98
CA LYS A 476 9.11 7.21 -4.48
C LYS A 476 7.58 7.27 -4.51
N GLN A 477 6.99 8.33 -3.97
CA GLN A 477 5.59 8.65 -4.25
C GLN A 477 5.49 9.14 -5.70
N ILE A 478 4.62 8.50 -6.50
CA ILE A 478 4.50 8.73 -7.94
C ILE A 478 3.18 9.40 -8.32
N SER A 479 2.38 9.85 -7.36
CA SER A 479 1.12 10.52 -7.66
C SER A 479 0.81 11.66 -6.70
N SER A 480 -0.07 12.55 -7.13
CA SER A 480 -0.62 13.62 -6.31
C SER A 480 -2.08 13.87 -6.68
N PHE A 481 -2.85 14.33 -5.69
CA PHE A 481 -4.24 14.72 -5.85
C PHE A 481 -4.54 15.98 -5.03
N LYS A 482 -5.26 16.94 -5.62
CA LYS A 482 -5.79 18.12 -4.94
C LYS A 482 -7.10 18.54 -5.58
N SER A 483 -8.12 18.84 -4.77
CA SER A 483 -9.44 19.28 -5.21
C SER A 483 -9.93 20.51 -4.47
N SER A 484 -11.08 21.04 -4.88
CA SER A 484 -11.81 22.09 -4.16
C SER A 484 -12.34 21.66 -2.79
N SER A 485 -12.44 20.34 -2.52
CA SER A 485 -12.87 19.83 -1.22
C SER A 485 -11.69 19.61 -0.29
N LYS A 486 -11.62 20.41 0.79
CA LYS A 486 -10.62 20.23 1.85
C LYS A 486 -10.69 18.83 2.47
N GLN A 487 -11.91 18.31 2.67
CA GLN A 487 -12.12 16.99 3.25
C GLN A 487 -11.54 15.89 2.36
N LEU A 488 -11.82 15.89 1.05
CA LEU A 488 -11.26 14.89 0.13
C LEU A 488 -9.72 14.93 0.11
N ASN A 489 -9.13 16.13 0.14
CA ASN A 489 -7.67 16.30 0.21
C ASN A 489 -7.10 15.71 1.50
N GLN A 490 -7.79 15.89 2.63
CA GLN A 490 -7.39 15.31 3.92
C GLN A 490 -7.55 13.79 3.94
N ILE A 491 -8.64 13.24 3.37
CA ILE A 491 -8.83 11.79 3.26
C ILE A 491 -7.68 11.17 2.46
N TYR A 492 -7.33 11.74 1.31
CA TYR A 492 -6.22 11.26 0.51
C TYR A 492 -4.90 11.27 1.29
N GLN A 493 -4.56 12.38 1.96
CA GLN A 493 -3.31 12.49 2.70
C GLN A 493 -3.23 11.52 3.90
N VAL A 494 -4.31 11.39 4.67
CA VAL A 494 -4.36 10.46 5.82
C VAL A 494 -4.28 9.01 5.34
N ASN A 495 -4.84 8.69 4.16
CA ASN A 495 -4.69 7.37 3.55
C ASN A 495 -3.22 7.04 3.26
N LEU A 496 -2.49 7.96 2.62
CA LEU A 496 -1.07 7.78 2.33
C LEU A 496 -0.24 7.63 3.62
N ASN A 497 -0.52 8.45 4.64
CA ASN A 497 0.15 8.33 5.94
C ASN A 497 -0.09 6.96 6.59
N THR A 498 -1.32 6.45 6.52
CA THR A 498 -1.68 5.12 7.04
C THR A 498 -0.91 4.02 6.30
N TYR A 499 -0.86 4.09 4.98
CA TYR A 499 -0.12 3.12 4.17
C TYR A 499 1.38 3.09 4.52
N LEU A 500 2.00 4.26 4.70
CA LEU A 500 3.40 4.38 5.10
C LEU A 500 3.64 3.84 6.52
N ALA A 501 2.76 4.17 7.48
CA ALA A 501 2.85 3.70 8.86
C ALA A 501 2.68 2.17 9.01
N ASN A 502 2.10 1.52 8.02
CA ASN A 502 1.88 0.07 8.02
C ASN A 502 2.77 -0.70 7.05
N THR A 503 3.60 -0.03 6.24
CA THR A 503 4.54 -0.72 5.34
C THR A 503 5.93 -0.73 5.95
N MET A 504 6.42 -1.90 6.37
CA MET A 504 7.73 -2.06 6.98
C MET A 504 8.33 -3.43 6.64
N ASP A 505 9.65 -3.55 6.71
CA ASP A 505 10.38 -4.80 6.45
C ASP A 505 10.01 -5.48 5.11
N GLY A 506 9.67 -4.70 4.07
CA GLY A 506 9.31 -5.21 2.74
C GLY A 506 7.93 -5.88 2.68
N ILE A 507 7.10 -5.70 3.69
CA ILE A 507 5.73 -6.24 3.77
C ILE A 507 4.77 -5.16 4.26
N LEU A 508 3.48 -5.34 3.98
CA LEU A 508 2.42 -4.54 4.58
C LEU A 508 1.87 -5.28 5.80
N VAL A 509 1.83 -4.64 6.96
CA VAL A 509 1.27 -5.23 8.18
C VAL A 509 -0.10 -4.67 8.52
N ASP A 510 -0.95 -5.47 9.17
CA ASP A 510 -2.26 -5.05 9.68
C ASP A 510 -2.16 -3.85 10.62
N CYS A 511 -1.31 -3.96 11.64
CA CYS A 511 -1.01 -2.92 12.61
C CYS A 511 0.46 -3.03 13.09
N PRO A 512 1.11 -1.90 13.39
CA PRO A 512 2.55 -1.85 13.68
C PRO A 512 2.91 -2.14 15.15
N HIS A 513 1.93 -2.20 16.05
CA HIS A 513 2.17 -2.22 17.51
C HIS A 513 1.53 -3.40 18.25
N ARG A 514 0.58 -4.14 17.63
CA ARG A 514 -0.10 -5.32 18.25
C ARG A 514 0.31 -6.64 17.62
N GLU A 515 0.21 -6.76 16.30
CA GLU A 515 0.46 -8.04 15.61
C GLU A 515 1.68 -8.00 14.68
N ARG A 516 1.85 -6.94 13.88
CA ARG A 516 2.84 -6.85 12.79
C ARG A 516 2.74 -8.00 11.79
N ARG A 517 1.52 -8.38 11.41
CA ARG A 517 1.27 -9.52 10.52
C ARG A 517 0.99 -9.06 9.10
N GLY A 518 1.65 -9.71 8.16
CA GLY A 518 1.41 -9.56 6.73
C GLY A 518 0.18 -10.33 6.30
N TRP A 519 -1.00 -9.86 6.73
CA TRP A 519 -2.28 -10.41 6.33
C TRP A 519 -2.53 -10.12 4.83
N GLY A 520 -2.96 -11.13 4.07
CA GLY A 520 -2.99 -11.01 2.62
C GLY A 520 -4.12 -10.14 2.06
N GLU A 521 -5.24 -9.99 2.78
CA GLU A 521 -6.36 -9.12 2.40
C GLU A 521 -5.96 -7.64 2.40
N VAL A 522 -5.19 -7.19 3.41
CA VAL A 522 -4.74 -5.80 3.50
C VAL A 522 -3.75 -5.49 2.39
N THR A 523 -2.96 -6.49 1.97
CA THR A 523 -2.07 -6.31 0.83
C THR A 523 -2.86 -6.20 -0.47
N VAL A 524 -3.90 -7.02 -0.68
CA VAL A 524 -4.79 -6.86 -1.85
C VAL A 524 -5.43 -5.47 -1.83
N ALA A 525 -5.93 -5.02 -0.67
CA ALA A 525 -6.59 -3.73 -0.55
C ALA A 525 -5.65 -2.56 -0.82
N ALA A 526 -4.51 -2.52 -0.14
CA ALA A 526 -3.51 -1.48 -0.31
C ALA A 526 -2.77 -1.58 -1.65
N MET A 527 -2.76 -2.72 -2.34
CA MET A 527 -2.22 -2.79 -3.69
C MET A 527 -3.09 -1.97 -4.65
N TYR A 528 -4.42 -2.16 -4.61
CA TYR A 528 -5.35 -1.37 -5.43
C TYR A 528 -5.43 0.09 -4.98
N GLY A 529 -5.33 0.34 -3.66
CA GLY A 529 -5.44 1.67 -3.06
C GLY A 529 -4.15 2.49 -3.17
N ASP A 530 -3.01 1.95 -2.78
CA ASP A 530 -1.82 2.75 -2.50
C ASP A 530 -0.60 2.30 -3.29
N ALA A 531 -0.24 1.03 -3.20
CA ALA A 531 1.04 0.55 -3.68
C ALA A 531 1.23 0.83 -5.17
N LEU A 532 0.28 0.45 -6.03
CA LEU A 532 0.43 0.66 -7.49
C LEU A 532 0.00 2.06 -7.98
N PRO A 533 -1.06 2.69 -7.44
CA PRO A 533 -1.47 4.02 -7.90
C PRO A 533 -0.62 5.16 -7.33
N ASN A 534 -0.06 5.00 -6.12
CA ASN A 534 0.54 6.12 -5.39
C ASN A 534 2.06 6.00 -5.16
N PHE A 535 2.63 4.80 -5.19
CA PHE A 535 4.07 4.58 -4.95
C PHE A 535 4.75 3.76 -6.05
N GLU A 536 6.05 3.98 -6.26
CA GLU A 536 6.84 3.12 -7.12
C GLU A 536 6.96 1.72 -6.49
N SER A 537 6.37 0.71 -7.14
CA SER A 537 6.14 -0.60 -6.52
C SER A 537 6.60 -1.81 -7.34
N GLY A 538 7.29 -1.63 -8.48
CA GLY A 538 7.74 -2.76 -9.30
C GLY A 538 8.66 -3.72 -8.55
N ALA A 539 9.75 -3.21 -7.96
CA ALA A 539 10.68 -4.02 -7.16
C ALA A 539 10.04 -4.54 -5.85
N TYR A 540 9.19 -3.73 -5.21
CA TYR A 540 8.43 -4.11 -4.02
C TYR A 540 7.51 -5.32 -4.29
N MET A 541 6.74 -5.29 -5.38
CA MET A 541 5.83 -6.39 -5.73
C MET A 541 6.58 -7.66 -6.14
N ASP A 542 7.72 -7.55 -6.84
CA ASP A 542 8.53 -8.72 -7.19
C ASP A 542 9.05 -9.45 -5.93
N GLN A 543 9.58 -8.68 -4.96
CA GLN A 543 10.05 -9.21 -3.68
C GLN A 543 8.90 -9.78 -2.82
N TYR A 544 7.79 -9.05 -2.70
CA TYR A 544 6.62 -9.49 -1.92
C TYR A 544 6.05 -10.78 -2.49
N LEU A 545 5.86 -10.86 -3.82
CA LEU A 545 5.36 -12.06 -4.47
C LEU A 545 6.35 -13.22 -4.34
N GLN A 546 7.67 -12.98 -4.35
CA GLN A 546 8.65 -14.02 -4.04
C GLN A 546 8.45 -14.59 -2.63
N TYR A 547 8.20 -13.73 -1.64
CA TYR A 547 7.86 -14.17 -0.28
C TYR A 547 6.60 -15.05 -0.32
N THR A 548 5.51 -14.63 -0.97
CA THR A 548 4.29 -15.46 -1.05
C THR A 548 4.54 -16.86 -1.65
N ARG A 549 5.41 -16.97 -2.68
CA ARG A 549 5.81 -18.27 -3.27
C ARG A 549 6.62 -19.12 -2.30
N ASP A 550 7.56 -18.52 -1.57
CA ASP A 550 8.35 -19.21 -0.56
C ASP A 550 7.48 -19.67 0.62
N ALA A 551 6.46 -18.89 0.99
CA ALA A 551 5.55 -19.21 2.08
C ALA A 551 4.47 -20.25 1.71
N GLN A 552 4.21 -20.48 0.41
CA GLN A 552 3.20 -21.42 -0.09
C GLN A 552 3.38 -22.83 0.52
N LEU A 553 2.26 -23.43 0.92
CA LEU A 553 2.22 -24.76 1.53
C LEU A 553 2.51 -25.85 0.48
N PRO A 554 3.04 -27.02 0.89
CA PRO A 554 3.34 -28.11 -0.04
C PRO A 554 2.15 -28.61 -0.86
N ASP A 555 0.94 -28.55 -0.29
CA ASP A 555 -0.33 -28.95 -0.92
C ASP A 555 -0.93 -27.88 -1.86
N GLY A 556 -0.20 -26.78 -2.12
CA GLY A 556 -0.60 -25.75 -3.07
C GLY A 556 -1.37 -24.58 -2.46
N LYS A 557 -1.84 -24.67 -1.20
CA LYS A 557 -2.46 -23.53 -0.52
C LYS A 557 -1.49 -22.35 -0.39
N THR A 558 -1.96 -21.17 -0.77
CA THR A 558 -1.36 -19.91 -0.35
C THR A 558 -1.68 -19.65 1.12
N ARG A 559 -0.84 -18.87 1.81
CA ARG A 559 -1.08 -18.51 3.21
C ARG A 559 -1.95 -17.26 3.32
N ALA A 560 -2.81 -17.24 4.34
CA ALA A 560 -3.56 -16.04 4.72
C ALA A 560 -2.69 -14.96 5.38
N VAL A 561 -1.61 -15.37 6.04
CA VAL A 561 -0.60 -14.50 6.67
C VAL A 561 0.78 -14.97 6.21
N ILE A 562 1.55 -14.09 5.58
CA ILE A 562 2.82 -14.49 4.94
C ILE A 562 3.93 -14.77 5.97
N ASN A 563 3.84 -14.15 7.14
CA ASN A 563 4.77 -14.25 8.26
C ASN A 563 4.20 -15.02 9.47
N GLU A 564 3.27 -15.96 9.27
CA GLU A 564 2.71 -16.80 10.36
C GLU A 564 2.26 -18.18 9.85
N GLU A 565 1.82 -19.05 10.76
CA GLU A 565 0.90 -20.16 10.45
C GLU A 565 -0.31 -19.71 9.64
N ASP A 566 -0.81 -20.64 8.83
CA ASP A 566 -1.95 -20.38 7.97
C ASP A 566 -3.29 -20.19 8.71
N ARG A 567 -4.23 -19.49 8.05
CA ARG A 567 -5.64 -19.35 8.44
C ARG A 567 -6.53 -19.67 7.23
N PRO A 568 -7.74 -20.20 7.41
CA PRO A 568 -8.54 -20.75 6.30
C PRO A 568 -9.40 -19.70 5.56
N PHE A 569 -9.01 -18.42 5.57
CA PHE A 569 -9.84 -17.35 5.01
C PHE A 569 -9.48 -17.07 3.56
N LEU A 570 -10.43 -17.20 2.64
CA LEU A 570 -10.17 -17.15 1.19
C LEU A 570 -9.68 -15.78 0.73
N MET A 571 -10.29 -14.67 1.16
CA MET A 571 -9.84 -13.32 0.79
C MET A 571 -8.38 -13.06 1.14
N TRP A 572 -7.94 -13.51 2.31
CA TRP A 572 -6.56 -13.38 2.76
C TRP A 572 -5.56 -14.19 1.91
N LYS A 573 -6.05 -15.16 1.15
CA LYS A 573 -5.26 -16.05 0.29
C LYS A 573 -5.24 -15.60 -1.19
N ALA A 574 -5.94 -14.52 -1.53
CA ALA A 574 -6.25 -14.14 -2.90
C ALA A 574 -5.12 -13.40 -3.66
N ASN A 575 -3.98 -13.09 -3.01
CA ASN A 575 -2.85 -12.38 -3.62
C ASN A 575 -2.39 -13.00 -4.95
N ASN A 576 -2.41 -14.33 -5.04
CA ASN A 576 -2.24 -15.01 -6.32
C ASN A 576 -3.61 -15.62 -6.67
N PRO A 577 -4.32 -15.13 -7.71
CA PRO A 577 -3.82 -14.32 -8.82
C PRO A 577 -4.03 -12.80 -8.74
N LEU A 578 -4.79 -12.25 -7.78
CA LEU A 578 -5.24 -10.84 -7.87
C LEU A 578 -4.08 -9.84 -7.91
N THR A 579 -3.10 -9.99 -7.01
CA THR A 579 -1.94 -9.09 -6.92
C THR A 579 -1.02 -9.23 -8.13
N VAL A 580 -0.89 -10.46 -8.64
CA VAL A 580 -0.09 -10.78 -9.83
C VAL A 580 -0.68 -10.10 -11.07
N TRP A 581 -2.00 -10.22 -11.28
CA TRP A 581 -2.67 -9.64 -12.43
C TRP A 581 -2.66 -8.12 -12.41
N GLU A 582 -3.00 -7.48 -11.28
CA GLU A 582 -3.01 -6.01 -11.22
C GLU A 582 -1.61 -5.41 -11.40
N THR A 583 -0.56 -6.06 -10.86
CA THR A 583 0.83 -5.64 -11.10
C THR A 583 1.16 -5.66 -12.58
N TYR A 584 0.73 -6.69 -13.32
CA TYR A 584 0.87 -6.74 -14.77
C TYR A 584 0.02 -5.68 -15.49
N ARG A 585 -1.23 -5.44 -15.07
CA ARG A 585 -2.09 -4.40 -15.65
C ARG A 585 -1.45 -3.01 -15.60
N MET A 586 -0.80 -2.69 -14.48
CA MET A 586 -0.19 -1.37 -14.25
C MET A 586 1.22 -1.25 -14.84
N LEU A 587 2.02 -2.34 -14.87
CA LEU A 587 3.46 -2.27 -15.24
C LEU A 587 3.81 -2.96 -16.56
N GLY A 588 2.90 -3.74 -17.16
CA GLY A 588 3.12 -4.48 -18.41
C GLY A 588 4.12 -5.63 -18.30
N ASP A 589 4.49 -6.00 -17.08
CA ASP A 589 5.62 -6.88 -16.81
C ASP A 589 5.28 -8.37 -16.90
N LYS A 590 5.62 -9.01 -18.02
CA LYS A 590 5.38 -10.46 -18.19
C LYS A 590 6.22 -11.33 -17.24
N LYS A 591 7.31 -10.84 -16.64
CA LYS A 591 8.13 -11.63 -15.69
C LYS A 591 7.31 -11.96 -14.44
N VAL A 592 6.56 -10.99 -13.90
CA VAL A 592 5.75 -11.23 -12.68
C VAL A 592 4.72 -12.34 -12.90
N LEU A 593 4.15 -12.43 -14.10
CA LEU A 593 3.24 -13.51 -14.47
C LEU A 593 3.97 -14.86 -14.50
N LYS A 594 5.09 -14.93 -15.23
CA LYS A 594 5.90 -16.16 -15.40
C LYS A 594 6.40 -16.71 -14.06
N ASP A 595 6.93 -15.86 -13.21
CA ASP A 595 7.51 -16.25 -11.92
C ASP A 595 6.47 -16.79 -10.94
N ASN A 596 5.22 -16.34 -11.05
CA ASN A 596 4.12 -16.73 -10.17
C ASN A 596 3.21 -17.82 -10.74
N TYR A 597 3.31 -18.13 -12.04
CA TYR A 597 2.37 -19.02 -12.73
C TYR A 597 2.25 -20.40 -12.08
N LYS A 598 3.38 -21.07 -11.79
CA LYS A 598 3.37 -22.40 -11.18
C LYS A 598 2.77 -22.39 -9.77
N SER A 599 3.00 -21.32 -9.01
CA SER A 599 2.40 -21.15 -7.68
C SER A 599 0.88 -20.93 -7.79
N MET A 600 0.47 -20.13 -8.77
CA MET A 600 -0.95 -19.88 -9.10
C MET A 600 -1.65 -21.18 -9.47
N GLN A 601 -1.09 -21.97 -10.39
CA GLN A 601 -1.68 -23.24 -10.83
C GLN A 601 -1.99 -24.16 -9.65
N LYS A 602 -1.00 -24.38 -8.76
CA LYS A 602 -1.18 -25.21 -7.56
C LYS A 602 -2.33 -24.72 -6.67
N TRP A 603 -2.42 -23.40 -6.50
CA TRP A 603 -3.47 -22.80 -5.69
C TRP A 603 -4.86 -22.91 -6.33
N MET A 604 -4.96 -22.65 -7.63
CA MET A 604 -6.21 -22.80 -8.37
C MET A 604 -6.66 -24.27 -8.45
N THR A 605 -5.74 -25.23 -8.56
CA THR A 605 -6.04 -26.67 -8.44
C THR A 605 -6.61 -27.00 -7.06
N TRP A 606 -5.97 -26.53 -5.98
CA TRP A 606 -6.49 -26.75 -4.63
C TRP A 606 -7.90 -26.18 -4.46
N LEU A 607 -8.17 -24.98 -4.98
CA LEU A 607 -9.51 -24.37 -4.96
C LEU A 607 -10.53 -25.18 -5.76
N TYR A 608 -10.13 -25.69 -6.93
CA TYR A 608 -10.97 -26.57 -7.75
C TYR A 608 -11.39 -27.81 -6.96
N GLU A 609 -10.44 -28.51 -6.33
CA GLU A 609 -10.67 -29.71 -5.50
C GLU A 609 -11.55 -29.43 -4.27
N ASN A 610 -11.45 -28.22 -3.71
CA ASN A 610 -12.25 -27.73 -2.58
C ASN A 610 -13.52 -26.99 -3.03
N SER A 611 -13.99 -27.27 -4.25
CA SER A 611 -15.25 -26.78 -4.78
C SER A 611 -16.11 -27.93 -5.33
N ASN A 612 -17.40 -27.65 -5.57
CA ASN A 612 -18.37 -28.63 -6.04
C ASN A 612 -18.50 -28.63 -7.58
N TYR A 613 -17.38 -28.57 -8.31
CA TYR A 613 -17.42 -28.45 -9.78
C TYR A 613 -18.17 -29.60 -10.47
N GLU A 614 -17.90 -30.85 -10.08
CA GLU A 614 -18.51 -32.05 -10.68
C GLU A 614 -20.05 -32.08 -10.55
N THR A 615 -20.59 -31.44 -9.52
CA THR A 615 -22.05 -31.30 -9.30
C THR A 615 -22.59 -29.93 -9.73
N LYS A 616 -21.82 -29.18 -10.54
CA LYS A 616 -22.12 -27.82 -11.02
C LYS A 616 -22.39 -26.82 -9.89
N GLY A 617 -21.67 -26.97 -8.77
CA GLY A 617 -21.80 -26.17 -7.57
C GLY A 617 -20.66 -25.16 -7.34
N ALA A 618 -20.85 -24.36 -6.29
CA ALA A 618 -19.90 -23.33 -5.83
C ALA A 618 -18.81 -23.92 -4.92
N ILE A 619 -18.14 -23.09 -4.10
CA ILE A 619 -17.15 -23.56 -3.11
C ILE A 619 -17.80 -24.46 -2.04
N LYS A 620 -17.06 -25.46 -1.55
CA LYS A 620 -17.43 -26.23 -0.35
C LYS A 620 -17.24 -25.36 0.89
N ALA A 621 -18.34 -24.88 1.47
CA ALA A 621 -18.31 -24.05 2.67
C ALA A 621 -18.36 -24.89 3.94
N GLY A 622 -17.55 -24.51 4.93
CA GLY A 622 -17.62 -25.02 6.30
C GLY A 622 -18.85 -24.50 7.05
N LYS A 623 -18.96 -24.89 8.32
CA LYS A 623 -20.13 -24.55 9.13
C LYS A 623 -20.14 -23.06 9.51
N GLN A 624 -21.31 -22.43 9.48
CA GLN A 624 -21.50 -21.06 9.96
C GLN A 624 -21.04 -20.90 11.41
N GLY A 625 -20.36 -19.80 11.69
CA GLY A 625 -19.80 -19.47 13.01
C GLY A 625 -18.48 -20.16 13.33
N LEU A 626 -18.10 -21.20 12.57
CA LEU A 626 -16.79 -21.83 12.68
C LEU A 626 -15.79 -21.14 11.74
N ARG A 627 -14.54 -21.04 12.20
CA ARG A 627 -13.42 -20.46 11.42
C ARG A 627 -12.87 -21.47 10.43
N GLU A 628 -13.75 -22.03 9.61
CA GLU A 628 -13.46 -23.00 8.55
C GLU A 628 -13.48 -22.29 7.20
N PHE A 629 -12.84 -22.89 6.19
CA PHE A 629 -12.84 -22.38 4.83
C PHE A 629 -14.29 -22.31 4.27
N PRO A 630 -14.68 -21.28 3.49
CA PRO A 630 -13.86 -20.14 3.03
C PRO A 630 -13.76 -18.95 4.00
N GLY A 631 -14.55 -18.89 5.07
CA GLY A 631 -14.30 -18.00 6.21
C GLY A 631 -15.12 -16.70 6.25
N LEU A 632 -14.45 -15.60 6.62
CA LEU A 632 -15.08 -14.39 7.19
C LEU A 632 -15.89 -13.51 6.22
N GLY A 633 -15.57 -13.51 4.93
CA GLY A 633 -16.15 -12.54 3.98
C GLY A 633 -15.66 -11.11 4.24
N ASP A 634 -16.59 -10.15 4.27
CA ASP A 634 -16.28 -8.74 4.50
C ASP A 634 -16.11 -8.41 5.99
N TRP A 635 -14.86 -8.23 6.42
CA TRP A 635 -14.44 -8.04 7.82
C TRP A 635 -14.47 -6.57 8.24
N CYS A 636 -14.88 -6.24 9.48
CA CYS A 636 -14.99 -4.85 9.98
C CYS A 636 -16.02 -3.97 9.25
N THR A 637 -17.14 -4.54 8.79
CA THR A 637 -18.26 -3.74 8.27
C THR A 637 -18.82 -2.83 9.37
N PRO A 638 -19.41 -1.67 9.01
CA PRO A 638 -20.08 -0.82 10.01
C PRO A 638 -21.27 -1.51 10.68
N ARG A 639 -21.82 -2.55 10.05
CA ARG A 639 -22.91 -3.38 10.58
C ARG A 639 -22.47 -4.47 11.55
N GLY A 640 -21.17 -4.67 11.77
CA GLY A 640 -20.64 -5.53 12.83
C GLY A 640 -20.37 -6.99 12.47
N ASN A 641 -19.61 -7.26 11.41
CA ASN A 641 -19.12 -8.62 11.10
C ASN A 641 -17.86 -9.02 11.90
N PHE A 642 -17.88 -10.24 12.46
CA PHE A 642 -16.84 -10.77 13.37
C PHE A 642 -16.54 -12.26 13.12
N TRP A 643 -15.86 -12.91 14.07
CA TRP A 643 -15.54 -14.33 13.97
C TRP A 643 -16.78 -15.23 13.81
N THR A 644 -17.91 -14.84 14.39
CA THR A 644 -19.17 -15.59 14.31
C THR A 644 -19.89 -15.42 12.96
N SER A 645 -19.51 -14.42 12.15
CA SER A 645 -20.06 -14.27 10.78
C SER A 645 -19.35 -15.13 9.75
N SER A 646 -18.30 -15.87 10.16
CA SER A 646 -17.62 -16.84 9.30
C SER A 646 -18.62 -17.83 8.70
N ASN A 647 -18.59 -17.99 7.38
CA ASN A 647 -19.51 -18.82 6.61
C ASN A 647 -21.01 -18.49 6.82
N SER A 648 -21.36 -17.25 7.17
CA SER A 648 -22.72 -16.72 7.02
C SER A 648 -23.14 -16.68 5.54
N PRO A 649 -24.43 -16.56 5.20
CA PRO A 649 -24.89 -16.41 3.81
C PRO A 649 -24.17 -15.28 3.06
N GLU A 650 -23.98 -14.13 3.69
CA GLU A 650 -23.25 -12.97 3.14
C GLU A 650 -21.75 -13.31 2.94
N ALA A 651 -21.11 -13.96 3.91
CA ALA A 651 -19.71 -14.38 3.77
C ALA A 651 -19.51 -15.45 2.69
N ILE A 652 -20.45 -16.38 2.53
CA ILE A 652 -20.43 -17.40 1.47
C ILE A 652 -20.60 -16.73 0.11
N HIS A 653 -21.56 -15.81 -0.04
CA HIS A 653 -21.74 -15.04 -1.26
C HIS A 653 -20.47 -14.25 -1.63
N PHE A 654 -19.90 -13.51 -0.67
CA PHE A 654 -18.65 -12.77 -0.86
C PHE A 654 -17.51 -13.66 -1.36
N ASN A 655 -17.26 -14.79 -0.69
CA ASN A 655 -16.16 -15.69 -1.04
C ASN A 655 -16.38 -16.40 -2.38
N ASN A 656 -17.62 -16.69 -2.74
CA ASN A 656 -17.96 -17.26 -4.04
C ASN A 656 -17.76 -16.26 -5.19
N CYS A 657 -18.13 -14.98 -4.99
CA CYS A 657 -17.84 -13.91 -5.95
C CYS A 657 -16.32 -13.70 -6.08
N LEU A 658 -15.59 -13.73 -4.96
CA LEU A 658 -14.13 -13.64 -4.96
C LEU A 658 -13.50 -14.77 -5.77
N TYR A 659 -13.98 -16.02 -5.64
CA TYR A 659 -13.43 -17.13 -6.41
C TYR A 659 -13.70 -16.99 -7.91
N ALA A 660 -14.89 -16.54 -8.31
CA ALA A 660 -15.17 -16.20 -9.71
C ALA A 660 -14.17 -15.12 -10.20
N PHE A 661 -13.95 -14.07 -9.40
CA PHE A 661 -12.99 -13.03 -9.75
C PHE A 661 -11.56 -13.59 -9.88
N MET A 662 -11.13 -14.46 -8.97
CA MET A 662 -9.82 -15.12 -9.06
C MET A 662 -9.68 -16.00 -10.31
N LEU A 663 -10.73 -16.74 -10.70
CA LEU A 663 -10.73 -17.56 -11.91
C LEU A 663 -10.60 -16.70 -13.18
N GLU A 664 -11.29 -15.56 -13.26
CA GLU A 664 -11.12 -14.60 -14.36
C GLU A 664 -9.68 -14.07 -14.44
N ASN A 665 -9.08 -13.70 -13.31
CA ASN A 665 -7.70 -13.23 -13.27
C ASN A 665 -6.72 -14.35 -13.67
N ALA A 666 -6.94 -15.60 -13.22
CA ALA A 666 -6.12 -16.75 -13.60
C ALA A 666 -6.23 -17.08 -15.10
N MET A 667 -7.45 -17.00 -15.66
CA MET A 667 -7.71 -17.14 -17.10
C MET A 667 -6.93 -16.10 -17.90
N ASN A 668 -7.05 -14.82 -17.53
CA ASN A 668 -6.34 -13.73 -18.20
C ASN A 668 -4.80 -13.89 -18.13
N ILE A 669 -4.27 -14.33 -16.98
CA ILE A 669 -2.84 -14.63 -16.84
C ILE A 669 -2.43 -15.78 -17.78
N ALA A 670 -3.21 -16.86 -17.82
CA ALA A 670 -2.96 -18.00 -18.69
C ALA A 670 -2.98 -17.60 -20.17
N ASP A 671 -3.95 -16.79 -20.59
CA ASP A 671 -4.06 -16.27 -21.96
C ASP A 671 -2.82 -15.44 -22.37
N VAL A 672 -2.41 -14.49 -21.52
CA VAL A 672 -1.21 -13.66 -21.78
C VAL A 672 0.08 -14.50 -21.89
N LEU A 673 0.14 -15.64 -21.19
CA LEU A 673 1.26 -16.57 -21.22
C LEU A 673 1.13 -17.68 -22.26
N GLY A 674 0.07 -17.70 -23.07
CA GLY A 674 -0.18 -18.72 -24.09
C GLY A 674 -0.47 -20.11 -23.53
N LYS A 675 -1.10 -20.19 -22.35
CA LYS A 675 -1.46 -21.43 -21.65
C LYS A 675 -2.93 -21.78 -21.91
N THR A 676 -3.22 -22.10 -23.17
CA THR A 676 -4.60 -22.22 -23.69
C THR A 676 -5.46 -23.25 -22.96
N GLU A 677 -4.92 -24.42 -22.62
CA GLU A 677 -5.68 -25.46 -21.88
C GLU A 677 -6.03 -25.04 -20.46
N ASP A 678 -5.10 -24.36 -19.78
CA ASP A 678 -5.34 -23.83 -18.44
C ASP A 678 -6.37 -22.70 -18.49
N ALA A 679 -6.25 -21.79 -19.47
CA ALA A 679 -7.22 -20.72 -19.68
C ALA A 679 -8.64 -21.27 -19.93
N LYS A 680 -8.76 -22.31 -20.76
CA LYS A 680 -10.03 -23.02 -20.97
C LYS A 680 -10.55 -23.64 -19.68
N THR A 681 -9.70 -24.33 -18.92
CA THR A 681 -10.08 -24.93 -17.63
C THR A 681 -10.60 -23.87 -16.65
N TYR A 682 -9.91 -22.74 -16.55
CA TYR A 682 -10.35 -21.63 -15.69
C TYR A 682 -11.64 -21.00 -16.17
N LYS A 683 -11.83 -20.83 -17.49
CA LYS A 683 -13.06 -20.33 -18.10
C LYS A 683 -14.26 -21.24 -17.84
N ASP A 684 -14.10 -22.54 -18.01
CA ASP A 684 -15.16 -23.52 -17.77
C ASP A 684 -15.54 -23.55 -16.28
N ARG A 685 -14.54 -23.51 -15.38
CA ARG A 685 -14.80 -23.42 -13.94
C ARG A 685 -15.46 -22.09 -13.54
N LEU A 686 -15.04 -20.98 -14.14
CA LEU A 686 -15.59 -19.64 -13.92
C LEU A 686 -17.08 -19.62 -14.22
N LYS A 687 -17.49 -20.14 -15.38
CA LYS A 687 -18.90 -20.22 -15.78
C LYS A 687 -19.74 -20.96 -14.73
N VAL A 688 -19.30 -22.17 -14.34
CA VAL A 688 -19.99 -22.95 -13.30
C VAL A 688 -20.04 -22.21 -11.98
N GLN A 689 -18.97 -21.51 -11.60
CA GLN A 689 -18.90 -20.75 -10.35
C GLN A 689 -19.89 -19.58 -10.37
N GLN A 690 -19.96 -18.82 -11.47
CA GLN A 690 -20.89 -17.70 -11.63
C GLN A 690 -22.34 -18.15 -11.57
N GLU A 691 -22.71 -19.18 -12.35
CA GLU A 691 -24.07 -19.73 -12.40
C GLU A 691 -24.50 -20.28 -11.04
N ALA A 692 -23.64 -21.06 -10.37
CA ALA A 692 -23.94 -21.61 -9.06
C ALA A 692 -24.10 -20.52 -8.00
N THR A 693 -23.23 -19.50 -8.01
CA THR A 693 -23.31 -18.38 -7.05
C THR A 693 -24.58 -17.58 -7.24
N HIS A 694 -24.95 -17.27 -8.48
CA HIS A 694 -26.20 -16.57 -8.79
C HIS A 694 -27.40 -17.34 -8.27
N LYS A 695 -27.51 -18.63 -8.59
CA LYS A 695 -28.60 -19.49 -8.13
C LYS A 695 -28.70 -19.57 -6.60
N LEU A 696 -27.57 -19.60 -5.90
CA LEU A 696 -27.53 -19.74 -4.45
C LEU A 696 -27.94 -18.49 -3.67
N SER A 697 -27.73 -17.29 -4.24
CA SER A 697 -27.77 -16.05 -3.48
C SER A 697 -28.65 -14.95 -4.07
N TYR A 698 -29.12 -15.08 -5.31
CA TYR A 698 -29.96 -14.09 -5.97
C TYR A 698 -31.44 -14.35 -5.73
N ASN A 699 -32.19 -13.29 -5.44
CA ASN A 699 -33.65 -13.31 -5.45
C ASN A 699 -34.17 -12.56 -6.69
N PRO A 700 -34.81 -13.25 -7.66
CA PRO A 700 -35.26 -12.64 -8.91
C PRO A 700 -36.43 -11.67 -8.74
N GLU A 701 -37.26 -11.81 -7.71
CA GLU A 701 -38.38 -10.91 -7.45
C GLU A 701 -37.87 -9.52 -7.02
N THR A 702 -36.97 -9.50 -6.04
CA THR A 702 -36.42 -8.26 -5.45
C THR A 702 -35.23 -7.70 -6.23
N GLY A 703 -34.53 -8.54 -6.99
CA GLY A 703 -33.28 -8.18 -7.67
C GLY A 703 -32.09 -8.03 -6.74
N LYS A 704 -32.11 -8.69 -5.58
CA LYS A 704 -31.08 -8.58 -4.56
C LYS A 704 -30.29 -9.86 -4.40
N TYR A 705 -29.00 -9.72 -4.15
CA TYR A 705 -28.17 -10.77 -3.60
C TYR A 705 -28.24 -10.76 -2.08
N VAL A 706 -28.58 -11.91 -1.47
CA VAL A 706 -28.69 -12.08 -0.02
C VAL A 706 -29.61 -10.99 0.58
N LYS A 707 -29.12 -10.16 1.52
CA LYS A 707 -29.89 -9.04 2.10
C LYS A 707 -29.88 -7.77 1.23
N GLY A 708 -29.06 -7.75 0.18
CA GLY A 708 -28.90 -6.62 -0.72
C GLY A 708 -28.06 -5.49 -0.16
N TYR A 709 -27.07 -5.80 0.69
CA TYR A 709 -26.07 -4.83 1.14
C TYR A 709 -25.18 -4.38 -0.01
N GLN A 710 -24.58 -3.19 0.12
CA GLN A 710 -23.89 -2.56 -1.00
C GLN A 710 -22.74 -3.42 -1.55
N VAL A 711 -21.93 -4.03 -0.66
CA VAL A 711 -20.80 -4.88 -1.06
C VAL A 711 -21.24 -6.15 -1.80
N ASP A 712 -22.36 -6.77 -1.40
CA ASP A 712 -22.88 -8.00 -2.03
C ASP A 712 -23.25 -7.72 -3.49
N GLN A 713 -24.00 -6.64 -3.73
CA GLN A 713 -24.39 -6.24 -5.08
C GLN A 713 -23.17 -5.89 -5.94
N ALA A 714 -22.25 -5.08 -5.40
CA ALA A 714 -21.04 -4.67 -6.12
C ALA A 714 -20.14 -5.86 -6.48
N PHE A 715 -19.99 -6.83 -5.58
CA PHE A 715 -19.18 -8.03 -5.82
C PHE A 715 -19.81 -8.96 -6.85
N ALA A 716 -21.13 -9.15 -6.81
CA ALA A 716 -21.82 -9.95 -7.81
C ALA A 716 -21.70 -9.33 -9.22
N LEU A 717 -21.67 -7.99 -9.31
CA LEU A 717 -21.50 -7.27 -10.58
C LEU A 717 -20.06 -7.34 -11.10
N ILE A 718 -19.05 -7.08 -10.25
CA ILE A 718 -17.63 -7.07 -10.67
C ILE A 718 -17.10 -8.46 -11.02
N SER A 719 -17.59 -9.52 -10.38
CA SER A 719 -17.16 -10.90 -10.62
C SER A 719 -17.89 -11.59 -11.78
N GLY A 720 -18.82 -10.89 -12.43
CA GLY A 720 -19.66 -11.44 -13.50
C GLY A 720 -20.68 -12.50 -13.04
N VAL A 721 -20.87 -12.67 -11.72
CA VAL A 721 -21.92 -13.54 -11.16
C VAL A 721 -23.32 -13.07 -11.58
N THR A 722 -23.52 -11.76 -11.79
CA THR A 722 -24.80 -11.22 -12.27
C THR A 722 -24.94 -11.42 -13.78
N PRO A 723 -25.92 -12.22 -14.25
CA PRO A 723 -26.21 -12.38 -15.67
C PRO A 723 -26.58 -11.05 -16.32
N ALA A 724 -26.32 -10.92 -17.62
CA ALA A 724 -26.56 -9.67 -18.35
C ALA A 724 -28.01 -9.15 -18.22
N SER A 725 -29.01 -10.04 -18.17
CA SER A 725 -30.43 -9.68 -18.01
C SER A 725 -30.75 -9.03 -16.67
N GLU A 726 -29.99 -9.32 -15.61
CA GLU A 726 -30.24 -8.85 -14.24
C GLU A 726 -29.36 -7.66 -13.84
N LYS A 727 -28.33 -7.33 -14.64
CA LYS A 727 -27.33 -6.31 -14.28
C LYS A 727 -27.93 -4.95 -13.94
N GLU A 728 -28.88 -4.47 -14.74
CA GLU A 728 -29.51 -3.16 -14.49
C GLU A 728 -30.33 -3.17 -13.19
N LYS A 729 -31.07 -4.26 -12.92
CA LYS A 729 -31.87 -4.40 -11.70
C LYS A 729 -31.00 -4.42 -10.44
N VAL A 730 -29.87 -5.12 -10.49
CA VAL A 730 -28.90 -5.19 -9.38
C VAL A 730 -28.18 -3.85 -9.20
N ALA A 731 -27.75 -3.21 -10.29
CA ALA A 731 -27.11 -1.89 -10.25
C ALA A 731 -28.06 -0.80 -9.74
N ALA A 732 -29.36 -0.86 -10.10
CA ALA A 732 -30.38 0.03 -9.58
C ALA A 732 -30.59 -0.16 -8.07
N ASN A 733 -30.65 -1.41 -7.59
CA ASN A 733 -30.71 -1.71 -6.15
C ASN A 733 -29.47 -1.17 -5.40
N LEU A 734 -28.27 -1.28 -5.98
CA LEU A 734 -27.06 -0.72 -5.38
C LEU A 734 -27.12 0.81 -5.30
N ALA A 735 -27.53 1.48 -6.38
CA ALA A 735 -27.68 2.94 -6.38
C ALA A 735 -28.74 3.43 -5.38
N ASP A 736 -29.89 2.75 -5.33
CA ASP A 736 -30.97 3.02 -4.37
C ASP A 736 -30.51 2.81 -2.92
N ASN A 737 -29.66 1.82 -2.67
CA ASN A 737 -29.06 1.61 -1.36
C ASN A 737 -28.12 2.75 -0.97
N VAL A 738 -27.21 3.14 -1.86
CA VAL A 738 -26.23 4.23 -1.62
C VAL A 738 -26.88 5.61 -1.48
N LEU A 739 -27.99 5.87 -2.16
CA LEU A 739 -28.64 7.18 -2.14
C LEU A 739 -29.72 7.29 -1.06
N TYR A 740 -30.49 6.22 -0.82
CA TYR A 740 -31.76 6.32 -0.08
C TYR A 740 -31.84 5.35 1.09
N LYS A 741 -31.60 4.05 0.90
CA LYS A 741 -31.89 3.05 1.96
C LYS A 741 -30.81 2.96 3.04
N PHE A 742 -29.55 3.11 2.69
CA PHE A 742 -28.45 3.15 3.65
C PHE A 742 -27.32 4.02 3.08
N PRO A 743 -27.49 5.35 3.07
CA PRO A 743 -26.58 6.28 2.40
C PRO A 743 -25.29 6.53 3.19
N TYR A 744 -24.68 5.46 3.69
CA TYR A 744 -23.42 5.45 4.43
C TYR A 744 -22.43 4.50 3.76
N TYR A 745 -21.16 4.66 4.10
CA TYR A 745 -20.10 3.81 3.58
C TYR A 745 -20.24 2.39 4.18
N ASP A 746 -20.77 1.44 3.41
CA ASP A 746 -21.22 0.12 3.91
C ASP A 746 -20.26 -1.03 3.53
N THR A 747 -18.96 -0.85 3.78
CA THR A 747 -17.97 -1.92 3.55
C THR A 747 -17.03 -2.09 4.73
N GLY A 748 -16.57 -3.32 4.89
CA GLY A 748 -15.43 -3.67 5.72
C GLY A 748 -14.10 -3.56 4.96
N SER A 749 -13.04 -4.08 5.57
CA SER A 749 -11.68 -4.06 5.07
C SER A 749 -11.49 -4.89 3.79
N SER A 750 -12.04 -6.10 3.77
CA SER A 750 -11.91 -7.03 2.64
C SER A 750 -12.66 -6.55 1.41
N GLY A 751 -13.85 -5.95 1.60
CA GLY A 751 -14.74 -5.53 0.54
C GLY A 751 -14.35 -4.20 -0.10
N GLN A 752 -13.78 -3.28 0.68
CA GLN A 752 -13.58 -1.89 0.27
C GLN A 752 -12.81 -1.71 -1.05
N ALA A 753 -11.71 -2.43 -1.24
CA ALA A 753 -10.85 -2.22 -2.41
C ALA A 753 -11.53 -2.69 -3.71
N LEU A 754 -12.28 -3.78 -3.65
CA LEU A 754 -13.04 -4.27 -4.79
C LEU A 754 -14.35 -3.47 -4.98
N TYR A 755 -14.94 -2.97 -3.89
CA TYR A 755 -16.06 -2.03 -3.93
C TYR A 755 -15.68 -0.74 -4.66
N THR A 756 -14.62 -0.05 -4.23
CA THR A 756 -14.11 1.16 -4.89
C THR A 756 -13.70 0.90 -6.35
N ARG A 757 -13.12 -0.28 -6.64
CA ARG A 757 -12.81 -0.69 -8.01
C ARG A 757 -14.05 -0.89 -8.86
N TYR A 758 -15.15 -1.43 -8.33
CA TYR A 758 -16.42 -1.50 -9.06
C TYR A 758 -16.87 -0.09 -9.50
N PHE A 759 -16.93 0.86 -8.57
CA PHE A 759 -17.35 2.23 -8.88
C PHE A 759 -16.41 2.95 -9.84
N THR A 760 -15.15 2.54 -9.91
CA THR A 760 -14.13 3.16 -10.77
C THR A 760 -14.08 2.54 -12.17
N GLU A 761 -14.08 1.21 -12.28
CA GLU A 761 -13.72 0.50 -13.53
C GLU A 761 -14.90 -0.24 -14.17
N TYR A 762 -16.00 -0.50 -13.43
CA TYR A 762 -17.10 -1.36 -13.90
C TYR A 762 -18.45 -0.64 -13.93
N GLY A 763 -18.88 -0.12 -12.77
CA GLY A 763 -20.11 0.66 -12.65
C GLY A 763 -19.94 2.14 -13.03
N GLU A 764 -18.72 2.67 -12.90
CA GLU A 764 -18.36 4.06 -13.23
C GLU A 764 -19.31 5.11 -12.61
N ARG A 765 -19.64 4.91 -11.33
CA ARG A 765 -20.56 5.73 -10.53
C ARG A 765 -19.82 6.62 -9.52
N MET A 766 -18.91 7.45 -10.03
CA MET A 766 -18.11 8.35 -9.18
C MET A 766 -18.97 9.36 -8.40
N ASP A 767 -20.14 9.70 -8.94
CA ASP A 767 -21.17 10.51 -8.28
C ASP A 767 -21.62 9.90 -6.95
N LEU A 768 -21.83 8.59 -6.92
CA LEU A 768 -22.28 7.88 -5.71
C LEU A 768 -21.20 7.80 -4.63
N ILE A 769 -19.95 7.48 -5.01
CA ILE A 769 -18.85 7.46 -4.04
C ILE A 769 -18.57 8.86 -3.48
N TYR A 770 -18.69 9.89 -4.31
CA TYR A 770 -18.55 11.27 -3.86
C TYR A 770 -19.58 11.61 -2.74
N GLU A 771 -20.84 11.19 -2.88
CA GLU A 771 -21.87 11.38 -1.83
C GLU A 771 -21.53 10.68 -0.50
N LEU A 772 -20.80 9.56 -0.55
CA LEU A 772 -20.30 8.87 0.64
C LEU A 772 -19.06 9.53 1.24
N LEU A 773 -18.13 10.02 0.40
CA LEU A 773 -16.87 10.62 0.86
C LEU A 773 -17.02 12.05 1.40
N ARG A 774 -18.09 12.76 1.02
CA ARG A 774 -18.42 14.08 1.60
C ARG A 774 -19.07 13.99 2.98
N ASP A 775 -19.53 12.81 3.39
CA ASP A 775 -20.14 12.63 4.71
C ASP A 775 -19.11 12.77 5.83
N LYS A 776 -19.57 13.28 6.97
CA LYS A 776 -18.80 13.55 8.18
C LYS A 776 -19.26 12.73 9.38
N HIS A 777 -20.37 12.00 9.24
CA HIS A 777 -20.99 11.27 10.34
C HIS A 777 -20.63 9.79 10.28
N HIS A 778 -20.79 9.09 11.40
CA HIS A 778 -20.53 7.67 11.45
C HIS A 778 -21.54 6.88 10.60
N PRO A 779 -21.11 5.92 9.76
CA PRO A 779 -19.73 5.55 9.40
C PRO A 779 -19.24 6.26 8.12
N SER A 780 -18.14 7.01 8.21
CA SER A 780 -17.49 7.65 7.06
C SER A 780 -16.01 7.97 7.30
N TYR A 781 -15.26 8.26 6.23
CA TYR A 781 -13.91 8.81 6.38
C TYR A 781 -13.92 10.20 6.99
N GLY A 782 -14.92 11.03 6.66
CA GLY A 782 -15.06 12.34 7.30
C GLY A 782 -15.25 12.22 8.80
N TYR A 783 -15.97 11.19 9.28
CA TYR A 783 -16.08 10.91 10.71
C TYR A 783 -14.70 10.66 11.35
N PHE A 784 -13.81 9.88 10.72
CA PHE A 784 -12.45 9.73 11.24
C PHE A 784 -11.71 11.07 11.37
N LEU A 785 -11.89 11.98 10.41
CA LEU A 785 -11.29 13.31 10.47
C LEU A 785 -11.89 14.16 11.60
N GLU A 786 -13.22 14.14 11.79
CA GLU A 786 -13.89 14.84 12.89
C GLU A 786 -13.48 14.26 14.27
N GLN A 787 -13.12 12.98 14.33
CA GLN A 787 -12.52 12.34 15.51
C GLN A 787 -11.00 12.62 15.66
N GLY A 788 -10.43 13.53 14.87
CA GLY A 788 -9.03 13.94 14.96
C GLY A 788 -8.01 12.87 14.55
N LYS A 789 -8.43 11.84 13.79
CA LYS A 789 -7.53 10.75 13.37
C LYS A 789 -6.56 11.23 12.29
N THR A 790 -5.27 10.91 12.48
CA THR A 790 -4.19 11.27 11.55
C THR A 790 -3.73 10.10 10.67
N VAL A 791 -4.22 8.90 10.97
CA VAL A 791 -4.13 7.63 10.23
C VAL A 791 -5.40 6.81 10.52
N TRP A 792 -5.69 5.77 9.75
CA TRP A 792 -6.94 5.02 9.91
C TRP A 792 -6.95 4.07 11.12
N PRO A 793 -8.06 4.02 11.89
CA PRO A 793 -8.27 3.01 12.93
C PRO A 793 -8.73 1.67 12.34
N GLU A 794 -8.76 0.61 13.15
CA GLU A 794 -9.27 -0.72 12.73
C GLU A 794 -10.78 -0.74 12.48
N ARG A 795 -11.54 0.18 13.10
CA ARG A 795 -13.01 0.15 13.17
C ARG A 795 -13.62 1.50 12.78
N TRP A 796 -14.76 1.47 12.09
CA TRP A 796 -15.57 2.65 11.76
C TRP A 796 -15.99 3.48 12.99
N SER A 797 -16.14 2.84 14.15
CA SER A 797 -16.42 3.51 15.43
C SER A 797 -15.31 4.47 15.89
N ALA A 798 -14.13 4.41 15.27
CA ALA A 798 -12.95 5.23 15.59
C ALA A 798 -12.37 5.00 16.99
N VAL A 799 -12.83 3.96 17.69
CA VAL A 799 -12.30 3.52 18.99
C VAL A 799 -11.76 2.09 18.86
N GLY A 800 -11.08 1.64 19.90
CA GLY A 800 -10.61 0.27 20.00
C GLY A 800 -9.10 0.10 19.98
N ASN A 801 -8.67 -1.15 19.88
CA ASN A 801 -7.31 -1.59 20.22
C ASN A 801 -6.19 -1.19 19.23
N SER A 802 -6.53 -0.80 18.01
CA SER A 802 -5.57 -0.30 17.02
C SER A 802 -6.09 0.99 16.38
N GLN A 803 -5.32 2.07 16.57
CA GLN A 803 -5.54 3.36 15.94
C GLN A 803 -4.60 3.60 14.76
N ILE A 804 -3.84 2.58 14.35
CA ILE A 804 -2.97 2.56 13.16
C ILE A 804 -3.21 1.24 12.44
N HIS A 805 -4.14 1.22 11.48
CA HIS A 805 -4.58 -0.01 10.83
C HIS A 805 -4.88 0.17 9.33
N THR A 806 -4.53 -0.84 8.54
CA THR A 806 -4.72 -0.86 7.08
C THR A 806 -6.13 -1.19 6.61
N CYS A 807 -7.11 -1.34 7.53
CA CYS A 807 -8.43 -1.84 7.15
C CYS A 807 -9.09 -0.99 6.06
N TYR A 808 -8.84 0.32 6.10
CA TYR A 808 -9.55 1.29 5.27
C TYR A 808 -8.68 1.93 4.17
N THR A 809 -7.51 1.36 3.86
CA THR A 809 -6.56 1.99 2.92
C THR A 809 -6.92 1.81 1.44
N GLY A 810 -7.90 0.94 1.12
CA GLY A 810 -8.30 0.64 -0.27
C GLY A 810 -8.82 1.84 -1.08
N ILE A 811 -9.13 2.97 -0.44
CA ILE A 811 -9.67 4.18 -1.10
C ILE A 811 -8.59 5.01 -1.80
N GLY A 812 -7.30 4.86 -1.47
CA GLY A 812 -6.23 5.72 -1.99
C GLY A 812 -6.19 5.84 -3.52
N GLY A 813 -6.50 4.76 -4.22
CA GLY A 813 -6.37 4.66 -5.67
C GLY A 813 -7.55 5.30 -6.38
N TYR A 814 -8.67 5.46 -5.67
CA TYR A 814 -9.88 6.08 -6.17
C TYR A 814 -9.68 7.56 -6.52
N PHE A 815 -8.81 8.28 -5.79
CA PHE A 815 -8.52 9.68 -6.10
C PHE A 815 -7.85 9.84 -7.47
N ILE A 816 -6.92 8.94 -7.79
CA ILE A 816 -6.17 8.95 -9.05
C ILE A 816 -7.00 8.37 -10.20
N LYS A 817 -7.58 7.17 -9.99
CA LYS A 817 -8.32 6.43 -11.03
C LYS A 817 -9.77 6.90 -11.18
N GLY A 818 -10.41 7.37 -10.12
CA GLY A 818 -11.81 7.82 -10.08
C GLY A 818 -11.94 9.29 -10.51
N PHE A 819 -11.50 10.23 -9.67
CA PHE A 819 -11.64 11.67 -9.95
C PHE A 819 -10.70 12.16 -11.06
N GLY A 820 -9.43 11.75 -11.02
CA GLY A 820 -8.46 12.05 -12.08
C GLY A 820 -8.64 11.20 -13.33
N GLY A 821 -9.30 10.04 -13.22
CA GLY A 821 -9.64 9.21 -14.37
C GLY A 821 -8.46 8.47 -15.02
N ILE A 822 -7.28 8.46 -14.40
CA ILE A 822 -6.06 7.87 -15.00
C ILE A 822 -6.07 6.36 -14.73
N ARG A 823 -6.25 5.54 -15.78
CA ARG A 823 -6.46 4.08 -15.65
C ARG A 823 -5.69 3.30 -16.72
N PRO A 824 -5.31 2.04 -16.46
CA PRO A 824 -4.78 1.16 -17.50
C PRO A 824 -5.85 0.90 -18.57
N ASN A 825 -5.47 0.98 -19.85
CA ASN A 825 -6.38 0.65 -20.95
C ASN A 825 -6.44 -0.89 -21.13
N PRO A 826 -7.62 -1.54 -21.03
CA PRO A 826 -7.72 -2.99 -21.23
C PRO A 826 -7.35 -3.46 -22.64
N GLU A 827 -7.33 -2.57 -23.65
CA GLU A 827 -6.88 -2.87 -25.01
C GLU A 827 -5.36 -3.11 -25.07
N GLU A 828 -4.57 -2.45 -24.21
CA GLU A 828 -3.12 -2.62 -24.10
C GLU A 828 -2.64 -2.18 -22.71
N LEU A 829 -2.23 -3.16 -21.90
CA LEU A 829 -1.86 -2.98 -20.49
C LEU A 829 -0.43 -2.44 -20.29
N GLY A 830 -0.15 -1.93 -19.09
CA GLY A 830 1.17 -1.43 -18.70
C GLY A 830 1.36 0.08 -18.84
N MET A 831 0.27 0.83 -19.02
CA MET A 831 0.25 2.31 -19.05
C MET A 831 1.00 2.96 -20.23
N GLN A 832 1.40 2.21 -21.26
CA GLN A 832 1.86 2.81 -22.54
C GLN A 832 0.66 3.30 -23.38
N ASN A 833 -0.47 2.62 -23.22
CA ASN A 833 -1.79 3.05 -23.65
C ASN A 833 -2.66 3.15 -22.39
N MET A 834 -3.33 4.27 -22.20
CA MET A 834 -4.07 4.54 -20.98
C MET A 834 -5.45 5.13 -21.26
N ILE A 835 -6.31 5.08 -20.26
CA ILE A 835 -7.57 5.81 -20.23
C ILE A 835 -7.37 7.07 -19.39
N VAL A 836 -7.89 8.19 -19.86
CA VAL A 836 -8.05 9.44 -19.11
C VAL A 836 -9.54 9.78 -19.10
N LYS A 837 -10.19 9.54 -17.97
CA LYS A 837 -11.66 9.65 -17.83
C LYS A 837 -12.06 10.39 -16.55
N PRO A 838 -11.78 11.71 -16.46
CA PRO A 838 -12.05 12.52 -15.28
C PRO A 838 -13.54 12.62 -14.96
N ALA A 839 -13.89 12.79 -13.68
CA ALA A 839 -15.27 12.82 -13.21
C ALA A 839 -15.60 14.10 -12.40
N PRO A 840 -16.04 15.19 -13.05
CA PRO A 840 -16.46 16.43 -12.40
C PRO A 840 -17.82 16.32 -11.68
N VAL A 841 -17.89 15.54 -10.61
CA VAL A 841 -19.13 15.21 -9.89
C VAL A 841 -19.45 16.16 -8.74
N GLY A 842 -20.73 16.21 -8.34
CA GLY A 842 -21.20 16.98 -7.19
C GLY A 842 -20.82 18.46 -7.21
N ASP A 843 -20.51 19.00 -6.03
CA ASP A 843 -20.11 20.41 -5.86
C ASP A 843 -18.62 20.68 -6.11
N LEU A 844 -17.85 19.70 -6.59
CA LEU A 844 -16.44 19.90 -6.88
C LEU A 844 -16.28 20.90 -8.04
N THR A 845 -15.48 21.94 -7.80
CA THR A 845 -15.21 22.98 -8.80
C THR A 845 -13.90 22.75 -9.54
N PHE A 846 -12.94 22.04 -8.95
CA PHE A 846 -11.73 21.56 -9.63
C PHE A 846 -11.18 20.29 -8.98
N ALA A 847 -10.42 19.52 -9.77
CA ALA A 847 -9.47 18.55 -9.26
C ALA A 847 -8.23 18.47 -10.16
N ASN A 848 -7.07 18.38 -9.51
CA ASN A 848 -5.75 18.29 -10.13
C ASN A 848 -5.13 16.96 -9.73
N THR A 849 -4.76 16.16 -10.72
CA THR A 849 -4.20 14.82 -10.52
C THR A 849 -2.95 14.65 -11.36
N SER A 850 -1.89 14.11 -10.77
CA SER A 850 -0.71 13.67 -11.51
C SER A 850 -0.37 12.22 -11.18
N TYR A 851 0.07 11.44 -12.16
CA TYR A 851 0.58 10.08 -12.01
C TYR A 851 1.82 9.86 -12.87
N GLU A 852 2.94 9.49 -12.24
CA GLU A 852 4.19 9.17 -12.92
C GLU A 852 4.25 7.67 -13.24
N SER A 853 3.94 7.34 -14.49
CA SER A 853 4.08 5.99 -15.03
C SER A 853 5.55 5.63 -15.29
N MET A 854 5.79 4.39 -15.72
CA MET A 854 7.11 3.97 -16.23
C MET A 854 7.55 4.72 -17.50
N TYR A 855 6.64 5.43 -18.18
CA TYR A 855 6.92 6.21 -19.39
C TYR A 855 7.05 7.72 -19.13
N GLY A 856 6.57 8.21 -17.97
CA GLY A 856 6.57 9.63 -17.61
C GLY A 856 5.30 10.09 -16.92
N ASN A 857 5.20 11.41 -16.70
CA ASN A 857 4.09 12.05 -15.99
C ASN A 857 2.84 12.16 -16.86
N VAL A 858 1.73 11.64 -16.33
CA VAL A 858 0.37 11.87 -16.82
C VAL A 858 -0.26 12.91 -15.90
N VAL A 859 -0.75 14.01 -16.48
CA VAL A 859 -1.41 15.09 -15.73
C VAL A 859 -2.85 15.19 -16.21
N VAL A 860 -3.79 15.29 -15.27
CA VAL A 860 -5.21 15.52 -15.54
C VAL A 860 -5.71 16.54 -14.54
N ASN A 861 -5.87 17.79 -15.00
CA ASN A 861 -6.42 18.87 -14.22
C ASN A 861 -7.70 19.34 -14.90
N TRP A 862 -8.77 19.50 -14.13
CA TRP A 862 -10.02 20.04 -14.66
C TRP A 862 -10.59 21.09 -13.72
N LYS A 863 -11.32 22.04 -14.30
CA LYS A 863 -12.00 23.11 -13.57
C LYS A 863 -13.34 23.40 -14.23
N LYS A 864 -14.42 23.41 -13.43
CA LYS A 864 -15.73 23.86 -13.88
C LYS A 864 -15.73 25.38 -14.01
N GLU A 865 -16.35 25.88 -15.07
CA GLU A 865 -16.60 27.28 -15.35
C GLU A 865 -18.10 27.42 -15.62
N ASP A 866 -18.76 28.50 -15.22
CA ASP A 866 -20.20 28.77 -15.42
C ASP A 866 -21.05 27.55 -15.86
N ASN A 867 -21.22 27.37 -17.18
CA ASN A 867 -21.95 26.23 -17.78
C ASN A 867 -21.05 25.12 -18.35
N GLY A 868 -19.73 25.32 -18.40
CA GLY A 868 -18.74 24.48 -19.07
C GLY A 868 -17.61 23.96 -18.15
N ALA A 869 -16.50 23.57 -18.76
CA ALA A 869 -15.29 23.18 -18.03
C ALA A 869 -14.03 23.28 -18.90
N THR A 870 -12.88 23.38 -18.24
CA THR A 870 -11.56 23.28 -18.87
C THR A 870 -10.85 22.01 -18.40
N PHE A 871 -10.08 21.39 -19.29
CA PHE A 871 -9.28 20.19 -19.02
C PHE A 871 -7.87 20.38 -19.56
N HIS A 872 -6.89 20.34 -18.66
CA HIS A 872 -5.48 20.30 -19.01
C HIS A 872 -4.97 18.88 -18.84
N ILE A 873 -4.56 18.28 -19.96
CA ILE A 873 -4.13 16.88 -20.04
C ILE A 873 -2.73 16.79 -20.63
N GLU A 874 -1.81 16.17 -19.91
CA GLU A 874 -0.45 15.89 -20.38
C GLU A 874 -0.26 14.37 -20.53
N ILE A 875 0.16 13.94 -21.72
CA ILE A 875 0.41 12.54 -22.06
C ILE A 875 1.91 12.35 -22.35
N PRO A 876 2.62 11.45 -21.65
CA PRO A 876 4.07 11.25 -21.82
C PRO A 876 4.48 10.88 -23.25
N VAL A 877 5.69 11.27 -23.64
CA VAL A 877 6.34 10.82 -24.89
C VAL A 877 6.28 9.29 -24.99
N ASN A 878 6.05 8.78 -26.21
CA ASN A 878 5.97 7.34 -26.50
C ASN A 878 4.77 6.61 -25.87
N THR A 879 3.74 7.37 -25.47
CA THR A 879 2.46 6.85 -24.99
C THR A 879 1.29 7.46 -25.76
N ARG A 880 0.10 6.91 -25.55
CA ARG A 880 -1.17 7.43 -26.07
C ARG A 880 -2.28 7.26 -25.04
N ALA A 881 -3.37 8.01 -25.19
CA ALA A 881 -4.50 7.94 -24.29
C ALA A 881 -5.85 7.95 -25.03
N LYS A 882 -6.81 7.21 -24.48
CA LYS A 882 -8.23 7.33 -24.78
C LYS A 882 -8.84 8.30 -23.77
N VAL A 883 -9.12 9.51 -24.22
CA VAL A 883 -9.59 10.64 -23.41
C VAL A 883 -11.11 10.73 -23.49
N TYR A 884 -11.75 10.85 -22.33
CA TYR A 884 -13.19 11.00 -22.18
C TYR A 884 -13.48 12.36 -21.54
N LEU A 885 -14.13 13.25 -22.29
CA LEU A 885 -14.49 14.59 -21.82
C LEU A 885 -16.00 14.64 -21.56
N PRO A 886 -16.44 14.98 -20.33
CA PRO A 886 -17.86 15.22 -20.09
C PRO A 886 -18.33 16.41 -20.92
N ALA A 887 -19.28 16.21 -21.82
CA ALA A 887 -19.82 17.25 -22.71
C ALA A 887 -21.19 16.82 -23.27
N THR A 888 -22.05 17.78 -23.61
CA THR A 888 -23.36 17.50 -24.22
C THR A 888 -23.23 17.01 -25.68
N SER A 889 -22.29 17.55 -26.43
CA SER A 889 -21.97 17.16 -27.81
C SER A 889 -20.49 17.37 -28.13
N LYS A 890 -20.00 16.79 -29.23
CA LYS A 890 -18.63 17.02 -29.72
C LYS A 890 -18.42 18.45 -30.26
N ASP A 891 -19.50 19.12 -30.66
CA ASP A 891 -19.44 20.42 -31.35
C ASP A 891 -19.16 21.57 -30.38
N GLY A 892 -19.40 21.36 -29.08
CA GLY A 892 -19.05 22.29 -27.99
C GLY A 892 -17.70 21.99 -27.33
N ILE A 893 -16.80 21.23 -27.98
CA ILE A 893 -15.47 20.92 -27.46
C ILE A 893 -14.42 21.53 -28.37
N SER A 894 -13.65 22.47 -27.81
CA SER A 894 -12.50 23.05 -28.47
C SER A 894 -11.19 22.65 -27.81
N GLU A 895 -10.11 22.62 -28.58
CA GLU A 895 -8.74 22.48 -28.12
C GLU A 895 -7.95 23.65 -28.70
N SER A 896 -7.32 24.44 -27.83
CA SER A 896 -6.57 25.65 -28.23
C SER A 896 -7.33 26.60 -29.19
N GLY A 897 -8.66 26.69 -29.04
CA GLY A 897 -9.55 27.58 -29.82
C GLY A 897 -10.08 26.99 -31.13
N LEU A 898 -9.66 25.79 -31.53
CA LEU A 898 -10.22 25.07 -32.67
C LEU A 898 -11.15 23.95 -32.19
N LEU A 899 -12.11 23.53 -33.02
CA LEU A 899 -12.89 22.33 -32.72
C LEU A 899 -11.93 21.15 -32.47
N ALA A 900 -12.13 20.39 -31.40
CA ALA A 900 -11.14 19.41 -30.93
C ALA A 900 -10.76 18.39 -32.02
N GLU A 901 -11.72 17.91 -32.82
CA GLU A 901 -11.46 16.95 -33.90
C GLU A 901 -10.70 17.52 -35.11
N LYS A 902 -10.56 18.85 -35.20
CA LYS A 902 -9.76 19.54 -36.22
C LYS A 902 -8.34 19.84 -35.75
N SER A 903 -8.01 19.55 -34.49
CA SER A 903 -6.69 19.82 -33.91
C SER A 903 -5.76 18.63 -34.12
N ASP A 904 -4.47 18.89 -34.32
CA ASP A 904 -3.48 17.86 -34.58
C ASP A 904 -3.41 16.84 -33.44
N ASN A 905 -3.23 15.56 -33.83
CA ASN A 905 -3.08 14.42 -32.92
C ASN A 905 -4.32 14.09 -32.06
N ILE A 906 -5.49 14.56 -32.47
CA ILE A 906 -6.76 14.26 -31.83
C ILE A 906 -7.65 13.54 -32.84
N THR A 907 -8.20 12.39 -32.47
CA THR A 907 -9.12 11.63 -33.32
C THR A 907 -10.40 11.36 -32.56
N TYR A 908 -11.52 11.87 -33.05
CA TYR A 908 -12.84 11.58 -32.50
C TYR A 908 -13.18 10.09 -32.63
N VAL A 909 -13.65 9.49 -31.54
CA VAL A 909 -14.00 8.06 -31.48
C VAL A 909 -15.51 7.87 -31.39
N GLY A 910 -16.20 8.70 -30.60
CA GLY A 910 -17.63 8.55 -30.35
C GLY A 910 -18.08 9.26 -29.08
N ALA A 911 -19.27 8.93 -28.62
CA ALA A 911 -19.81 9.37 -27.35
C ALA A 911 -20.43 8.19 -26.60
N GLU A 912 -20.46 8.27 -25.27
CA GLU A 912 -21.10 7.27 -24.41
C GLU A 912 -21.90 7.94 -23.29
N LYS A 913 -23.03 7.34 -22.93
CA LYS A 913 -23.81 7.79 -21.78
C LYS A 913 -23.13 7.39 -20.48
N SER A 914 -23.11 8.31 -19.52
CA SER A 914 -22.59 8.06 -18.18
C SER A 914 -23.67 8.36 -17.15
N LYS A 915 -23.87 7.44 -16.20
CA LYS A 915 -24.75 7.71 -15.05
C LYS A 915 -24.10 8.66 -14.02
N ALA A 916 -22.77 8.85 -14.07
CA ALA A 916 -22.06 9.74 -13.13
C ALA A 916 -21.97 11.18 -13.63
N VAL A 917 -21.72 11.37 -14.93
CA VAL A 917 -21.54 12.71 -15.52
C VAL A 917 -22.50 12.97 -16.69
N GLY A 918 -23.53 12.16 -16.91
CA GLY A 918 -24.49 12.32 -18.01
C GLY A 918 -23.99 11.80 -19.37
N ASN A 919 -22.92 12.36 -19.91
CA ASN A 919 -22.39 11.99 -21.23
C ASN A 919 -20.88 12.24 -21.32
N TYR A 920 -20.15 11.35 -21.99
CA TYR A 920 -18.76 11.57 -22.40
C TYR A 920 -18.65 11.64 -23.92
N VAL A 921 -17.80 12.53 -24.40
CA VAL A 921 -17.28 12.56 -25.77
C VAL A 921 -15.85 12.01 -25.74
N ILE A 922 -15.53 11.12 -26.67
CA ILE A 922 -14.35 10.27 -26.61
C ILE A 922 -13.40 10.63 -27.75
N TYR A 923 -12.13 10.81 -27.41
CA TYR A 923 -11.04 11.05 -28.34
C TYR A 923 -9.88 10.09 -28.08
N ASN A 924 -9.19 9.69 -29.15
CA ASN A 924 -7.82 9.17 -29.04
C ASN A 924 -6.86 10.34 -29.21
N VAL A 925 -5.89 10.44 -28.29
CA VAL A 925 -4.80 11.41 -28.36
C VAL A 925 -3.46 10.71 -28.24
N THR A 926 -2.43 11.26 -28.88
CA THR A 926 -1.05 10.80 -28.72
C THR A 926 -0.35 11.57 -27.60
N SER A 927 0.94 11.35 -27.39
CA SER A 927 1.76 12.15 -26.47
C SER A 927 1.66 13.65 -26.72
N GLY A 928 1.86 14.47 -25.69
CA GLY A 928 1.82 15.92 -25.76
C GLY A 928 0.89 16.56 -24.72
N VAL A 929 0.71 17.87 -24.84
CA VAL A 929 -0.15 18.67 -23.96
C VAL A 929 -1.40 19.13 -24.71
N TYR A 930 -2.55 18.97 -24.06
CA TYR A 930 -3.86 19.29 -24.60
C TYR A 930 -4.63 20.16 -23.61
N ASN A 931 -5.20 21.26 -24.09
CA ASN A 931 -6.04 22.16 -23.31
C ASN A 931 -7.45 22.19 -23.92
N PHE A 932 -8.31 21.29 -23.44
CA PHE A 932 -9.68 21.23 -23.89
C PHE A 932 -10.54 22.23 -23.15
N LYS A 933 -11.47 22.86 -23.87
CA LYS A 933 -12.57 23.62 -23.33
C LYS A 933 -13.87 22.98 -23.79
N VAL A 934 -14.74 22.71 -22.82
CA VAL A 934 -16.12 22.25 -23.01
C VAL A 934 -17.03 23.42 -22.72
N ASP A 935 -17.87 23.81 -23.68
CA ASP A 935 -18.77 24.95 -23.54
C ASP A 935 -19.96 24.65 -22.63
N GLU A 936 -20.47 23.42 -22.69
CA GLU A 936 -21.61 22.97 -21.89
C GLU A 936 -21.36 21.59 -21.27
N MET A 937 -21.37 21.55 -19.93
CA MET A 937 -21.28 20.33 -19.17
C MET A 937 -22.66 19.63 -19.12
N PRO A 938 -22.71 18.31 -19.32
CA PRO A 938 -23.93 17.53 -19.16
C PRO A 938 -24.42 17.57 -17.70
N VAL A 939 -25.75 17.51 -17.53
CA VAL A 939 -26.39 17.45 -16.21
C VAL A 939 -26.66 16.00 -15.84
N THR A 940 -26.15 15.56 -14.69
CA THR A 940 -26.48 14.26 -14.10
C THR A 940 -27.71 14.39 -13.20
N GLN A 941 -28.64 13.44 -13.29
CA GLN A 941 -29.76 13.33 -12.36
C GLN A 941 -29.66 12.02 -11.58
N PHE A 942 -29.87 12.10 -10.26
CA PHE A 942 -30.01 10.90 -9.45
C PHE A 942 -31.34 10.19 -9.73
N PRO A 943 -31.33 8.85 -9.84
CA PRO A 943 -32.56 8.08 -10.07
C PRO A 943 -33.53 8.29 -8.92
N GLU A 944 -34.84 8.19 -9.18
CA GLU A 944 -35.81 8.16 -8.09
C GLU A 944 -35.66 6.88 -7.24
N PRO A 945 -36.09 6.90 -5.96
CA PRO A 945 -36.14 5.71 -5.13
C PRO A 945 -36.95 4.59 -5.82
N LEU A 946 -36.48 3.35 -5.70
CA LEU A 946 -37.14 2.19 -6.34
C LEU A 946 -38.52 1.87 -5.74
N ASN A 947 -38.74 2.27 -4.49
CA ASN A 947 -39.98 2.05 -3.77
C ASN A 947 -40.53 3.39 -3.30
N ASP A 948 -41.84 3.59 -3.47
CA ASP A 948 -42.54 4.69 -2.80
C ASP A 948 -42.65 4.40 -1.31
N LEU A 949 -42.11 5.30 -0.47
CA LEU A 949 -42.07 5.14 0.98
C LEU A 949 -42.92 6.23 1.62
N LYS A 950 -43.95 5.81 2.35
CA LYS A 950 -44.79 6.73 3.14
C LYS A 950 -43.98 7.48 4.20
N ASN A 951 -43.04 6.79 4.85
CA ASN A 951 -42.15 7.39 5.83
C ASN A 951 -40.91 7.98 5.13
N LEU A 952 -40.92 9.29 4.91
CA LEU A 952 -39.86 10.02 4.21
C LEU A 952 -38.53 9.99 4.97
N ALA A 953 -38.52 9.73 6.28
CA ALA A 953 -37.29 9.58 7.05
C ALA A 953 -36.40 8.43 6.50
N LYS A 954 -37.00 7.40 5.90
CA LYS A 954 -36.28 6.25 5.31
C LYS A 954 -35.57 6.56 3.99
N LEU A 955 -35.85 7.71 3.40
CA LEU A 955 -35.20 8.18 2.17
C LEU A 955 -33.97 9.07 2.46
N GLY A 956 -33.78 9.47 3.72
CA GLY A 956 -32.74 10.39 4.14
C GLY A 956 -31.67 9.72 4.99
N ARG A 957 -30.49 10.34 5.01
CA ARG A 957 -29.42 10.01 5.92
C ARG A 957 -29.74 10.55 7.32
N MET A 958 -29.75 9.70 8.32
CA MET A 958 -29.80 10.11 9.73
C MET A 958 -28.42 10.55 10.23
N ASN A 959 -28.34 11.75 10.80
CA ASN A 959 -27.14 12.29 11.41
C ASN A 959 -27.42 12.66 12.86
N ALA A 960 -26.40 12.60 13.72
CA ALA A 960 -26.52 12.99 15.11
C ALA A 960 -25.36 13.85 15.57
N SER A 961 -25.59 14.66 16.62
CA SER A 961 -24.55 15.44 17.31
C SER A 961 -23.50 14.57 17.98
N SER A 962 -23.92 13.43 18.52
CA SER A 962 -23.08 12.48 19.24
C SER A 962 -23.69 11.09 19.18
N MET A 963 -22.94 10.08 19.61
CA MET A 963 -23.39 8.69 19.64
C MET A 963 -22.68 7.94 20.76
N PHE A 964 -23.45 7.33 21.65
CA PHE A 964 -22.90 6.41 22.64
C PHE A 964 -22.40 5.13 21.96
N ILE A 965 -21.16 4.73 22.24
CA ILE A 965 -20.54 3.53 21.68
C ILE A 965 -20.55 2.44 22.75
N LYS A 966 -21.37 1.39 22.57
CA LYS A 966 -21.40 0.26 23.50
C LYS A 966 -20.08 -0.52 23.50
N THR A 967 -19.55 -0.82 22.32
CA THR A 967 -18.24 -1.50 22.15
C THR A 967 -17.55 -1.05 20.86
N GLU A 968 -16.22 -1.25 20.76
CA GLU A 968 -15.47 -0.98 19.51
C GLU A 968 -16.03 -1.74 18.29
N LYS A 969 -16.66 -2.88 18.55
CA LYS A 969 -17.18 -3.86 17.58
C LYS A 969 -18.60 -3.52 17.13
N LEU A 970 -19.43 -3.10 18.08
CA LEU A 970 -20.84 -2.82 17.87
C LEU A 970 -21.15 -1.55 18.66
N PRO A 971 -21.28 -0.39 17.98
CA PRO A 971 -21.71 0.85 18.62
C PRO A 971 -23.13 0.75 19.18
N VAL A 972 -24.05 0.09 18.47
CA VAL A 972 -25.45 -0.23 18.84
C VAL A 972 -26.41 0.96 18.79
N PHE A 973 -25.95 2.17 19.07
CA PHE A 973 -26.81 3.35 19.22
C PHE A 973 -26.67 4.37 18.09
N GLU A 974 -26.48 3.89 16.86
CA GLU A 974 -26.22 4.73 15.71
C GLU A 974 -27.42 5.58 15.28
N ALA A 975 -27.18 6.73 14.66
CA ALA A 975 -28.25 7.61 14.18
C ALA A 975 -29.18 6.91 13.18
N PHE A 976 -28.65 6.06 12.30
CA PHE A 976 -29.44 5.30 11.31
C PHE A 976 -30.36 4.23 11.93
N ARG A 977 -30.34 4.05 13.25
CA ARG A 977 -31.31 3.21 13.95
C ARG A 977 -32.68 3.86 14.06
N VAL A 978 -32.76 5.19 14.02
CA VAL A 978 -34.03 5.87 14.28
C VAL A 978 -34.98 5.95 13.09
N ASN A 979 -34.59 5.39 11.95
CA ASN A 979 -35.43 5.28 10.77
C ASN A 979 -35.43 3.87 10.17
N ASP A 980 -34.97 2.86 10.93
CA ASP A 980 -34.95 1.47 10.48
C ASP A 980 -36.29 0.75 10.71
N GLU A 981 -37.20 1.37 11.48
CA GLU A 981 -38.51 0.85 11.89
C GLU A 981 -38.43 -0.41 12.76
N ASP A 982 -37.29 -0.60 13.44
CA ASP A 982 -37.09 -1.63 14.46
C ASP A 982 -37.18 -1.00 15.87
N GLU A 983 -38.30 -1.25 16.55
CA GLU A 983 -38.59 -0.67 17.87
C GLU A 983 -37.61 -1.13 18.97
N GLU A 984 -36.81 -2.17 18.72
CA GLU A 984 -35.77 -2.66 19.62
C GLU A 984 -34.45 -1.88 19.48
N THR A 985 -34.31 -1.07 18.43
CA THR A 985 -33.14 -0.23 18.20
C THR A 985 -33.43 1.22 18.58
N ARG A 986 -32.35 1.98 18.84
CA ARG A 986 -32.47 3.40 19.22
C ARG A 986 -31.15 4.12 19.05
N TRP A 987 -31.21 5.43 18.87
CA TRP A 987 -30.06 6.31 19.07
C TRP A 987 -29.94 6.71 20.55
N LEU A 988 -28.71 6.91 21.03
CA LEU A 988 -28.41 7.40 22.37
C LEU A 988 -27.27 8.43 22.28
N ALA A 989 -27.52 9.64 22.76
CA ALA A 989 -26.51 10.69 22.84
C ALA A 989 -25.45 10.43 23.92
N THR A 990 -24.36 11.19 23.90
CA THR A 990 -23.33 11.17 24.97
C THR A 990 -23.53 12.27 26.01
N GLU A 991 -24.27 13.33 25.69
CA GLU A 991 -24.45 14.52 26.52
C GLU A 991 -25.94 14.86 26.68
N THR A 992 -26.30 15.69 27.65
CA THR A 992 -27.70 16.05 27.94
C THR A 992 -28.22 17.29 27.20
N LYS A 993 -27.31 18.16 26.73
CA LYS A 993 -27.65 19.48 26.15
C LYS A 993 -27.19 19.60 24.71
N ASN A 994 -27.89 20.43 23.94
CA ASN A 994 -27.56 20.77 22.56
C ASN A 994 -27.34 19.55 21.66
N GLN A 995 -28.11 18.49 21.87
CA GLN A 995 -28.04 17.29 21.06
C GLN A 995 -29.00 17.40 19.87
N TYR A 996 -28.75 16.66 18.79
CA TYR A 996 -29.69 16.60 17.68
C TYR A 996 -29.70 15.25 16.98
N LEU A 997 -30.85 14.95 16.38
CA LEU A 997 -31.01 13.99 15.28
C LEU A 997 -31.53 14.74 14.07
N GLU A 998 -30.87 14.56 12.93
CA GLU A 998 -31.15 15.24 11.66
C GLU A 998 -31.40 14.22 10.56
N VAL A 999 -32.38 14.47 9.70
CA VAL A 999 -32.56 13.78 8.43
C VAL A 999 -32.05 14.67 7.31
N ASP A 1000 -31.18 14.13 6.46
CA ASP A 1000 -30.58 14.80 5.31
C ASP A 1000 -30.95 14.05 4.02
N TRP A 1001 -31.70 14.69 3.12
CA TRP A 1001 -32.17 14.10 1.88
C TRP A 1001 -31.38 14.61 0.68
N VAL A 1002 -31.09 13.68 -0.25
CA VAL A 1002 -30.46 13.99 -1.55
C VAL A 1002 -31.32 14.96 -2.38
N LYS A 1003 -32.66 14.85 -2.27
CA LYS A 1003 -33.63 15.74 -2.93
C LYS A 1003 -34.57 16.36 -1.89
N PRO A 1004 -34.99 17.62 -2.06
CA PRO A 1004 -35.95 18.25 -1.14
C PRO A 1004 -37.22 17.41 -1.00
N GLN A 1005 -37.64 17.16 0.24
CA GLN A 1005 -38.89 16.48 0.57
C GLN A 1005 -39.92 17.49 1.04
N THR A 1006 -41.18 17.19 0.73
CA THR A 1006 -42.34 17.96 1.19
C THR A 1006 -43.05 17.16 2.28
N PHE A 1007 -43.32 17.77 3.43
CA PHE A 1007 -43.99 17.10 4.55
C PHE A 1007 -44.67 18.10 5.49
N ASN A 1008 -45.60 17.61 6.30
CA ASN A 1008 -46.35 18.42 7.28
C ASN A 1008 -46.55 17.69 8.62
N GLN A 1009 -45.98 16.48 8.77
CA GLN A 1009 -46.08 15.70 10.00
C GLN A 1009 -44.75 15.05 10.36
N ILE A 1010 -44.37 15.16 11.65
CA ILE A 1010 -43.22 14.46 12.24
C ILE A 1010 -43.69 13.72 13.48
N VAL A 1011 -43.31 12.45 13.60
CA VAL A 1011 -43.51 11.63 14.81
C VAL A 1011 -42.14 11.34 15.41
N VAL A 1012 -41.97 11.60 16.69
CA VAL A 1012 -40.75 11.30 17.45
C VAL A 1012 -41.11 10.36 18.59
N ASP A 1013 -40.47 9.20 18.65
CA ASP A 1013 -40.66 8.22 19.71
C ASP A 1013 -39.46 8.19 20.65
N GLU A 1014 -39.61 8.86 21.80
CA GLU A 1014 -38.56 8.97 22.80
C GLU A 1014 -38.48 7.72 23.70
N TYR A 1015 -37.26 7.28 24.01
CA TYR A 1015 -37.01 6.23 25.01
C TYR A 1015 -36.83 6.86 26.40
N GLU A 1016 -37.56 6.35 27.40
CA GLU A 1016 -37.48 6.74 28.82
C GLU A 1016 -37.83 8.21 29.16
N ASN A 1017 -38.33 9.02 28.21
CA ASN A 1017 -38.91 10.35 28.45
C ASN A 1017 -38.00 11.33 29.22
N ASN A 1018 -36.74 11.43 28.81
CA ASN A 1018 -35.70 12.25 29.43
C ASN A 1018 -35.64 13.70 28.93
N ILE A 1019 -36.13 14.02 27.74
CA ILE A 1019 -36.08 15.33 27.08
C ILE A 1019 -36.95 16.34 27.85
N THR A 1020 -36.35 17.45 28.27
CA THR A 1020 -37.01 18.54 29.02
C THR A 1020 -37.19 19.80 28.18
N SER A 1021 -36.46 19.93 27.08
CA SER A 1021 -36.69 20.98 26.09
C SER A 1021 -36.16 20.60 24.72
N TYR A 1022 -36.96 20.81 23.67
CA TYR A 1022 -36.54 20.55 22.31
C TYR A 1022 -37.23 21.47 21.31
N LYS A 1023 -36.68 21.47 20.09
CA LYS A 1023 -37.22 22.15 18.92
C LYS A 1023 -37.25 21.20 17.74
N LEU A 1024 -38.30 21.26 16.93
CA LEU A 1024 -38.25 20.76 15.57
C LEU A 1024 -37.80 21.89 14.65
N GLN A 1025 -36.83 21.64 13.77
CA GLN A 1025 -36.28 22.67 12.91
C GLN A 1025 -36.08 22.17 11.49
N TYR A 1026 -36.28 23.02 10.48
CA TYR A 1026 -35.91 22.74 9.10
C TYR A 1026 -34.82 23.70 8.61
N LEU A 1027 -34.07 23.29 7.59
CA LEU A 1027 -33.05 24.13 6.98
C LEU A 1027 -33.63 24.93 5.81
N GLU A 1028 -33.43 26.23 5.84
CA GLU A 1028 -33.83 27.15 4.77
C GLU A 1028 -32.70 28.17 4.56
N ASN A 1029 -32.21 28.29 3.32
CA ASN A 1029 -31.13 29.23 2.96
C ASN A 1029 -29.90 29.12 3.89
N GLY A 1030 -29.54 27.89 4.29
CA GLY A 1030 -28.42 27.61 5.17
C GLY A 1030 -28.64 27.94 6.65
N LYS A 1031 -29.85 28.31 7.06
CA LYS A 1031 -30.19 28.65 8.46
C LYS A 1031 -31.31 27.74 8.97
N TRP A 1032 -31.19 27.33 10.23
CA TRP A 1032 -32.22 26.55 10.92
C TRP A 1032 -33.39 27.44 11.33
N LYS A 1033 -34.61 27.00 11.02
CA LYS A 1033 -35.88 27.65 11.35
C LYS A 1033 -36.70 26.75 12.28
N ASP A 1034 -37.24 27.32 13.35
CA ASP A 1034 -38.06 26.59 14.33
C ASP A 1034 -39.46 26.31 13.74
N ILE A 1035 -39.89 25.05 13.80
CA ILE A 1035 -41.25 24.59 13.45
C ILE A 1035 -42.10 24.51 14.73
N VAL A 1036 -41.60 23.78 15.73
CA VAL A 1036 -42.26 23.54 17.01
C VAL A 1036 -41.24 23.69 18.13
N LYS A 1037 -41.67 24.18 19.30
CA LYS A 1037 -40.92 24.15 20.56
C LYS A 1037 -41.71 23.34 21.59
N GLY A 1038 -41.05 22.46 22.33
CA GLY A 1038 -41.69 21.61 23.34
C GLY A 1038 -40.85 21.48 24.61
N THR A 1039 -41.51 21.15 25.72
CA THR A 1039 -40.91 20.93 27.05
C THR A 1039 -40.91 19.46 27.50
N SER A 1040 -41.53 18.57 26.71
CA SER A 1040 -41.43 17.11 26.83
C SER A 1040 -41.85 16.50 25.49
N CYS A 1041 -41.06 15.57 24.96
CA CYS A 1041 -41.39 14.85 23.74
C CYS A 1041 -42.29 13.66 24.10
N GLY A 1042 -41.75 12.69 24.86
CA GLY A 1042 -42.49 11.51 25.28
C GLY A 1042 -42.56 10.43 24.19
N ALA A 1043 -43.13 9.27 24.53
CA ALA A 1043 -43.36 8.18 23.57
C ALA A 1043 -44.37 8.59 22.48
N ILE A 1044 -44.02 8.32 21.21
CA ILE A 1044 -44.85 8.52 20.01
C ILE A 1044 -45.48 9.93 19.92
N LYS A 1045 -44.68 10.97 20.10
CA LYS A 1045 -45.15 12.36 19.99
C LYS A 1045 -45.37 12.74 18.53
N THR A 1046 -46.61 13.03 18.16
CA THR A 1046 -46.96 13.51 16.81
C THR A 1046 -47.01 15.03 16.77
N HIS A 1047 -46.38 15.60 15.76
CA HIS A 1047 -46.34 17.01 15.44
C HIS A 1047 -46.94 17.24 14.05
N GLN A 1048 -47.91 18.15 13.96
CA GLN A 1048 -48.51 18.60 12.71
C GLN A 1048 -48.32 20.11 12.59
N PHE A 1049 -48.05 20.58 11.37
CA PHE A 1049 -47.72 21.97 11.06
C PHE A 1049 -47.98 22.22 9.56
N ASP A 1050 -47.81 23.46 9.10
CA ASP A 1050 -47.95 23.79 7.68
C ASP A 1050 -46.95 23.04 6.81
N GLN A 1051 -47.29 22.81 5.55
CA GLN A 1051 -46.41 22.05 4.67
C GLN A 1051 -45.06 22.75 4.45
N ILE A 1052 -43.98 22.01 4.66
CA ILE A 1052 -42.59 22.47 4.51
C ILE A 1052 -41.92 21.67 3.41
N LYS A 1053 -41.12 22.36 2.58
CA LYS A 1053 -40.24 21.73 1.58
C LYS A 1053 -38.78 22.04 1.88
N THR A 1054 -37.97 21.03 2.16
CA THR A 1054 -36.55 21.19 2.53
C THR A 1054 -35.73 19.93 2.25
N THR A 1055 -34.41 20.06 2.24
CA THR A 1055 -33.48 18.90 2.22
C THR A 1055 -33.08 18.45 3.63
N LYS A 1056 -33.35 19.23 4.68
CA LYS A 1056 -32.95 18.86 6.05
C LYS A 1056 -33.98 19.25 7.10
N VAL A 1057 -34.21 18.35 8.02
CA VAL A 1057 -35.00 18.59 9.24
C VAL A 1057 -34.31 17.94 10.44
N ARG A 1058 -34.45 18.53 11.62
CA ARG A 1058 -33.87 17.97 12.85
C ARG A 1058 -34.77 18.11 14.07
N VAL A 1059 -34.60 17.17 14.99
CA VAL A 1059 -35.00 17.29 16.39
C VAL A 1059 -33.78 17.86 17.13
N PHE A 1060 -33.85 19.12 17.54
CA PHE A 1060 -32.81 19.78 18.34
C PHE A 1060 -33.19 19.75 19.82
N ILE A 1061 -32.49 18.93 20.60
CA ILE A 1061 -32.69 18.73 22.02
C ILE A 1061 -31.85 19.76 22.76
N VAL A 1062 -32.54 20.75 23.33
CA VAL A 1062 -31.90 21.84 24.07
C VAL A 1062 -31.38 21.33 25.41
N ASP A 1063 -32.21 20.54 26.11
CA ASP A 1063 -31.91 20.02 27.45
C ASP A 1063 -32.67 18.71 27.73
N ALA A 1064 -32.10 17.87 28.60
CA ALA A 1064 -32.66 16.60 29.04
C ALA A 1064 -32.16 16.23 30.45
N LYS A 1065 -32.94 15.42 31.18
CA LYS A 1065 -32.59 14.92 32.52
C LYS A 1065 -31.40 13.96 32.50
N GLN A 1066 -31.31 13.16 31.44
CA GLN A 1066 -30.24 12.22 31.13
C GLN A 1066 -29.95 12.29 29.64
N ALA A 1067 -28.90 11.62 29.17
CA ALA A 1067 -28.57 11.57 27.75
C ALA A 1067 -29.80 11.10 26.96
N PRO A 1068 -30.34 11.93 26.05
CA PRO A 1068 -31.58 11.61 25.37
C PRO A 1068 -31.40 10.41 24.44
N SER A 1069 -32.50 9.68 24.27
CA SER A 1069 -32.55 8.54 23.39
C SER A 1069 -33.87 8.50 22.64
N ILE A 1070 -33.79 8.25 21.34
CA ILE A 1070 -34.94 8.22 20.43
C ILE A 1070 -34.92 6.87 19.74
N LYS A 1071 -36.05 6.16 19.81
CA LYS A 1071 -36.26 4.89 19.10
C LYS A 1071 -36.49 5.16 17.62
N GLU A 1072 -37.44 6.04 17.32
CA GLU A 1072 -37.92 6.24 15.95
C GLU A 1072 -38.24 7.71 15.64
N ILE A 1073 -37.94 8.12 14.41
CA ILE A 1073 -38.38 9.37 13.79
C ILE A 1073 -39.09 9.03 12.49
N LYS A 1074 -40.36 9.40 12.37
CA LYS A 1074 -41.16 9.17 11.16
C LYS A 1074 -41.66 10.49 10.59
N ILE A 1075 -41.54 10.66 9.27
CA ILE A 1075 -41.87 11.91 8.58
C ILE A 1075 -42.84 11.61 7.46
N PHE A 1076 -43.94 12.35 7.39
CA PHE A 1076 -45.03 12.10 6.45
C PHE A 1076 -45.53 13.39 5.80
N ASP A 1077 -45.96 13.29 4.55
CA ASP A 1077 -46.84 14.25 3.91
C ASP A 1077 -48.28 13.74 4.03
N LYS A 1078 -49.05 14.30 4.96
CA LYS A 1078 -50.49 14.06 5.05
C LYS A 1078 -51.19 15.01 4.10
N ASN A 1079 -51.47 14.53 2.89
CA ASN A 1079 -52.57 15.01 2.07
C ASN A 1079 -53.73 14.02 2.14
#